data_AF-A0A521H3G6-F1
#
_entry.id   AF-A0A521H3G6-F1
#
_cell.length_a   1.000
_cell.length_b   1.000
_cell.length_c   1.000
_cell.angle_alpha   90.00
_cell.angle_beta   90.00
_cell.angle_gamma   90.00
#
_symmetry.space_group_name_H-M   'P 1'
#
loop_
_entity.id
_entity.type
_entity.pdbx_description
1 polymer ?
#
loop_
_entity_poly.entity_id
_entity_poly.type
_entity_poly.pdbx_seq_one_letter_code
_entity_poly.pdbx_strand_id
1 'polypeptide(L)'
;MEQLAQNLKDGFMQVLEVPYPALSSGSVLVRNHFSLISAGTEGKTVKDARLGLIGKARARKDEVKKVIEAAKTFGLLDTYRLVMNKLNSPSPLGYSCAGEVIAVANDVRDFQIGDLVACGGGTANHAEVVAVPVNLCVKVDKSVSLEFASFTTLGAIALQGIRQSDVRLGENCVVIGLGLIGQLTLQMLKAAGVKAIGIDMDQRMVDLALKNGADFSINRSRVDLEQFVFENTNGYGADAVIITAGTDSTDPIDLAGLLSRKKGKVVVVGAVPTGFKRENYFKKELDLRMSSSYGPGRYDTEYEEQGIDYPYAYVRWTENRNMQAFVEMLRLKQINLENLRSHVFPFRKAQEAYQMILERTELFSGILLKYDTERKIESIVHVSEKNFNPEEPAIGLIGAGGFGQNFLLPAMKEKGNFVTVVTGRPQNARNIADKFGFNTCSGDANDIFNDARINTVFIATRHDSHADYVLKGLNSGKNVFVEKPLCLLPKQLTEIKKAYEKSGKRLMVGYNRRFAPLLQEMKQKLSSDLPLAINYRINAGSIPKGHWIQDVNIGGGRIIGEVCHFVDLCAHLAGSSVVAVSANVMADTLNLQDTVAISLQFDNGSIAQIAYYSNGNKNLPKEKLEVFGSGSVATLDDFKTLTIYGKDVSKKSGNQDKGHKQEVNLFLESIRNNSAVPIPFSEIYNSTLATFKVLESVAMKGELVRI
;
A
#
# COMPACT_ATOMS: atom_id res chain seq x y z
N MET A 1 0.01 -20.62 6.91
CA MET A 1 1.26 -20.55 6.11
C MET A 1 2.36 -19.85 6.88
N GLU A 2 3.63 -20.13 6.59
CA GLU A 2 4.76 -19.40 7.14
C GLU A 2 5.19 -18.25 6.23
N GLN A 3 5.53 -17.11 6.85
CA GLN A 3 6.03 -15.92 6.17
C GLN A 3 7.13 -15.26 6.99
N LEU A 4 8.22 -14.87 6.32
CA LEU A 4 9.28 -14.11 6.96
C LEU A 4 8.84 -12.65 7.09
N ALA A 5 8.98 -12.11 8.30
CA ALA A 5 8.72 -10.72 8.58
C ALA A 5 9.80 -10.13 9.48
N GLN A 6 9.99 -8.82 9.35
CA GLN A 6 10.86 -8.03 10.19
C GLN A 6 10.05 -6.98 10.97
N ASN A 7 10.32 -6.85 12.26
CA ASN A 7 9.80 -5.77 13.07
C ASN A 7 10.56 -4.47 12.77
N LEU A 8 9.85 -3.42 12.37
CA LEU A 8 10.47 -2.14 12.02
C LEU A 8 11.00 -1.36 13.23
N LYS A 9 10.66 -1.75 14.46
CA LYS A 9 11.09 -1.09 15.70
C LYS A 9 12.53 -1.42 16.07
N ASP A 10 12.91 -2.69 16.01
CA ASP A 10 14.20 -3.23 16.46
C ASP A 10 14.95 -4.01 15.38
N GLY A 11 14.31 -4.27 14.24
CA GLY A 11 14.87 -5.06 13.16
C GLY A 11 14.86 -6.57 13.44
N PHE A 12 14.15 -7.02 14.48
CA PHE A 12 14.00 -8.43 14.80
C PHE A 12 13.26 -9.13 13.65
N MET A 13 13.88 -10.18 13.10
CA MET A 13 13.29 -11.00 12.03
C MET A 13 12.72 -12.27 12.63
N GLN A 14 11.57 -12.71 12.13
CA GLN A 14 10.94 -13.96 12.54
C GLN A 14 10.12 -14.56 11.42
N VAL A 15 10.04 -15.89 11.41
CA VAL A 15 9.08 -16.62 10.58
C VAL A 15 7.77 -16.69 11.35
N LEU A 16 6.74 -16.03 10.81
CA LEU A 16 5.40 -15.97 11.39
C LEU A 16 4.50 -16.99 10.72
N GLU A 17 3.66 -17.65 11.52
CA GLU A 17 2.49 -18.34 10.99
C GLU A 17 1.36 -17.34 10.75
N VAL A 18 1.00 -17.18 9.48
CA VAL A 18 0.05 -16.20 8.95
C VAL A 18 -0.98 -16.91 8.05
N PRO A 19 -2.18 -16.33 7.84
CA PRO A 19 -3.17 -16.91 6.94
C PRO A 19 -2.72 -16.81 5.47
N TYR A 20 -3.48 -17.42 4.56
CA TYR A 20 -3.26 -17.19 3.14
C TYR A 20 -3.47 -15.71 2.80
N PRO A 21 -2.74 -15.15 1.81
CA PRO A 21 -3.06 -13.83 1.28
C PRO A 21 -4.42 -13.85 0.58
N ALA A 22 -5.09 -12.69 0.59
CA ALA A 22 -6.34 -12.52 -0.14
C ALA A 22 -6.11 -12.69 -1.65
N LEU A 23 -6.96 -13.48 -2.32
CA LEU A 23 -6.99 -13.55 -3.77
C LEU A 23 -7.82 -12.39 -4.32
N SER A 24 -7.15 -11.35 -4.82
CA SER A 24 -7.79 -10.18 -5.43
C SER A 24 -8.04 -10.39 -6.93
N SER A 25 -8.92 -9.57 -7.51
CA SER A 25 -9.05 -9.44 -8.97
C SER A 25 -7.67 -9.28 -9.63
N GLY A 26 -7.50 -9.84 -10.82
CA GLY A 26 -6.27 -9.70 -11.60
C GLY A 26 -5.03 -10.36 -10.97
N SER A 27 -5.21 -11.30 -10.04
CA SER A 27 -4.10 -11.95 -9.35
C SER A 27 -4.22 -13.47 -9.28
N VAL A 28 -3.11 -14.13 -8.94
CA VAL A 28 -3.01 -15.57 -8.72
C VAL A 28 -2.38 -15.84 -7.35
N LEU A 29 -2.76 -16.96 -6.71
CA LEU A 29 -2.03 -17.49 -5.56
C LEU A 29 -0.95 -18.45 -6.06
N VAL A 30 0.28 -18.25 -5.61
CA VAL A 30 1.44 -19.08 -5.96
C VAL A 30 2.01 -19.70 -4.69
N ARG A 31 2.13 -21.03 -4.67
CA ARG A 31 2.87 -21.76 -3.64
C ARG A 31 4.34 -21.74 -4.01
N ASN A 32 5.15 -21.08 -3.19
CA ASN A 32 6.58 -20.93 -3.46
C ASN A 32 7.33 -22.25 -3.26
N HIS A 33 8.23 -22.54 -4.19
CA HIS A 33 9.22 -23.61 -4.08
C HIS A 33 10.58 -23.02 -3.71
N PHE A 34 10.91 -21.87 -4.30
CA PHE A 34 12.12 -21.12 -4.04
C PHE A 34 11.85 -19.62 -4.04
N SER A 35 12.60 -18.88 -3.23
CA SER A 35 12.70 -17.43 -3.33
C SER A 35 14.15 -16.99 -3.19
N LEU A 36 14.47 -15.84 -3.76
CA LEU A 36 15.84 -15.33 -3.84
C LEU A 36 15.98 -14.10 -2.96
N ILE A 37 16.95 -14.13 -2.04
CA ILE A 37 17.32 -12.97 -1.23
C ILE A 37 18.24 -12.07 -2.04
N SER A 38 17.85 -10.80 -2.18
CA SER A 38 18.72 -9.77 -2.71
C SER A 38 19.56 -9.15 -1.61
N ALA A 39 20.80 -9.64 -1.45
CA ALA A 39 21.69 -9.18 -0.40
C ALA A 39 21.96 -7.66 -0.44
N GLY A 40 21.91 -7.03 -1.61
CA GLY A 40 22.04 -5.58 -1.74
C GLY A 40 20.83 -4.82 -1.20
N THR A 41 19.64 -5.08 -1.77
CA THR A 41 18.41 -4.34 -1.46
C THR A 41 17.85 -4.72 -0.09
N GLU A 42 17.73 -6.01 0.17
CA GLU A 42 17.15 -6.51 1.41
C GLU A 42 18.14 -6.40 2.58
N GLY A 43 19.43 -6.62 2.33
CA GLY A 43 20.46 -6.39 3.35
C GLY A 43 20.47 -4.95 3.86
N LYS A 44 20.29 -3.96 2.96
CA LYS A 44 20.11 -2.55 3.35
C LYS A 44 18.83 -2.37 4.17
N THR A 45 17.70 -2.93 3.72
CA THR A 45 16.41 -2.83 4.42
C THR A 45 16.51 -3.38 5.85
N VAL A 46 17.15 -4.54 6.02
CA VAL A 46 17.36 -5.18 7.33
C VAL A 46 18.29 -4.35 8.21
N LYS A 47 19.38 -3.81 7.65
CA LYS A 47 20.31 -2.92 8.36
C LYS A 47 19.62 -1.65 8.84
N ASP A 48 18.83 -1.00 7.99
CA ASP A 48 18.12 0.24 8.31
C ASP A 48 17.06 0.03 9.42
N ALA A 49 16.42 -1.14 9.46
CA ALA A 49 15.47 -1.51 10.50
C ALA A 49 16.13 -1.71 11.89
N ARG A 50 17.43 -2.05 11.96
CA ARG A 50 18.19 -2.18 13.22
C ARG A 50 18.71 -0.84 13.77
N LEU A 51 18.56 0.26 13.04
CA LEU A 51 18.96 1.59 13.52
C LEU A 51 18.13 2.01 14.74
N GLY A 52 18.76 2.69 15.71
CA GLY A 52 18.04 3.35 16.79
C GLY A 52 17.10 4.46 16.27
N LEU A 53 16.17 4.95 17.11
CA LEU A 53 15.15 5.93 16.71
C LEU A 53 15.75 7.20 16.06
N ILE A 54 16.89 7.69 16.57
CA ILE A 54 17.60 8.85 16.00
C ILE A 54 18.16 8.52 14.60
N GLY A 55 18.72 7.32 14.42
CA GLY A 55 19.21 6.85 13.12
C GLY A 55 18.08 6.74 12.10
N LYS A 56 16.94 6.18 12.50
CA LYS A 56 15.73 6.08 11.67
C LYS A 56 15.19 7.46 11.29
N ALA A 57 15.15 8.40 12.24
CA ALA A 57 14.72 9.77 11.99
C ALA A 57 15.64 10.48 10.97
N ARG A 58 16.96 10.29 11.07
CA ARG A 58 17.93 10.84 10.11
C ARG A 58 17.79 10.22 8.71
N ALA A 59 17.54 8.91 8.65
CA ALA A 59 17.34 8.18 7.39
C ALA A 59 15.98 8.49 6.72
N ARG A 60 14.97 8.93 7.49
CA ARG A 60 13.59 9.15 7.03
C ARG A 60 13.11 10.56 7.34
N LYS A 61 13.82 11.57 6.82
CA LYS A 61 13.54 12.99 7.11
C LYS A 61 12.10 13.40 6.80
N ASP A 62 11.50 12.89 5.73
CA ASP A 62 10.13 13.20 5.36
C ASP A 62 9.10 12.65 6.36
N GLU A 63 9.35 11.46 6.91
CA GLU A 63 8.49 10.87 7.93
C GLU A 63 8.54 11.65 9.25
N VAL A 64 9.70 12.21 9.62
CA VAL A 64 9.82 13.09 10.80
C VAL A 64 8.90 14.30 10.68
N LYS A 65 8.81 14.90 9.48
CA LYS A 65 7.94 16.05 9.23
C LYS A 65 6.46 15.69 9.45
N LYS A 66 6.05 14.50 8.99
CA LYS A 66 4.69 13.97 9.22
C LYS A 66 4.40 13.73 10.70
N VAL A 67 5.37 13.24 11.47
CA VAL A 67 5.23 13.04 12.92
C VAL A 67 5.04 14.37 13.66
N ILE A 68 5.82 15.40 13.29
CA ILE A 68 5.66 16.75 13.88
C ILE A 68 4.27 17.34 13.55
N GLU A 69 3.80 17.17 12.32
CA GLU A 69 2.44 17.58 11.92
C GLU A 69 1.38 16.83 12.75
N ALA A 70 1.49 15.50 12.85
CA ALA A 70 0.57 14.68 13.63
C ALA A 70 0.52 15.10 15.11
N ALA A 71 1.68 15.40 15.71
CA ALA A 71 1.78 15.85 17.11
C ALA A 71 1.00 17.14 17.36
N LYS A 72 1.04 18.08 16.40
CA LYS A 72 0.28 19.33 16.48
C LYS A 72 -1.23 19.10 16.32
N THR A 73 -1.63 18.14 15.50
CA THR A 73 -3.04 17.86 15.20
C THR A 73 -3.71 17.04 16.30
N PHE A 74 -3.15 15.88 16.64
CA PHE A 74 -3.75 14.88 17.52
C PHE A 74 -3.20 14.91 18.96
N GLY A 75 -2.17 15.71 19.22
CA GLY A 75 -1.44 15.71 20.48
C GLY A 75 -0.33 14.65 20.53
N LEU A 76 0.53 14.76 21.54
CA LEU A 76 1.76 13.95 21.67
C LEU A 76 1.46 12.48 21.93
N LEU A 77 0.50 12.18 22.81
CA LEU A 77 0.19 10.81 23.23
C LEU A 77 -0.33 9.96 22.05
N ASP A 78 -1.31 10.48 21.31
CA ASP A 78 -1.91 9.76 20.18
C ASP A 78 -0.97 9.67 18.98
N THR A 79 -0.13 10.69 18.77
CA THR A 79 0.94 10.64 17.78
C THR A 79 1.98 9.59 18.13
N TYR A 80 2.39 9.51 19.40
CA TYR A 80 3.30 8.47 19.86
C TYR A 80 2.72 7.07 19.63
N ARG A 81 1.43 6.86 19.95
CA ARG A 81 0.74 5.59 19.68
C ARG A 81 0.71 5.26 18.19
N LEU A 82 0.41 6.23 17.32
CA LEU A 82 0.38 6.05 15.87
C LEU A 82 1.76 5.65 15.32
N VAL A 83 2.82 6.34 15.74
CA VAL A 83 4.20 6.05 15.34
C VAL A 83 4.61 4.66 15.85
N MET A 84 4.35 4.35 17.11
CA MET A 84 4.68 3.04 17.68
C MET A 84 3.88 1.91 17.02
N ASN A 85 2.61 2.11 16.69
CA ASN A 85 1.83 1.13 15.94
C ASN A 85 2.45 0.84 14.56
N LYS A 86 2.92 1.88 13.85
CA LYS A 86 3.60 1.72 12.57
C LYS A 86 4.96 1.01 12.71
N LEU A 87 5.75 1.35 13.73
CA LEU A 87 7.05 0.73 13.98
C LEU A 87 6.93 -0.71 14.46
N ASN A 88 5.92 -1.05 15.25
CA ASN A 88 5.67 -2.42 15.71
C ASN A 88 5.01 -3.29 14.63
N SER A 89 4.58 -2.72 13.50
CA SER A 89 3.96 -3.50 12.43
C SER A 89 5.01 -4.34 11.71
N PRO A 90 4.75 -5.64 11.47
CA PRO A 90 5.66 -6.49 10.71
C PRO A 90 5.76 -6.04 9.25
N SER A 91 6.99 -5.90 8.76
CA SER A 91 7.30 -5.66 7.36
C SER A 91 7.70 -6.97 6.69
N PRO A 92 7.10 -7.33 5.55
CA PRO A 92 7.57 -8.48 4.78
C PRO A 92 8.92 -8.18 4.12
N LEU A 93 9.61 -9.25 3.73
CA LEU A 93 10.85 -9.24 2.94
C LEU A 93 10.67 -10.10 1.68
N GLY A 94 11.57 -9.97 0.71
CA GLY A 94 11.51 -10.65 -0.58
C GLY A 94 10.73 -9.90 -1.66
N TYR A 95 11.15 -10.09 -2.91
CA TYR A 95 10.51 -9.55 -4.11
C TYR A 95 10.74 -10.40 -5.37
N SER A 96 11.22 -11.64 -5.20
CA SER A 96 11.58 -12.54 -6.29
C SER A 96 11.40 -13.99 -5.83
N CYS A 97 10.44 -14.70 -6.41
CA CYS A 97 10.16 -16.09 -6.06
C CYS A 97 9.68 -16.88 -7.27
N ALA A 98 9.66 -18.21 -7.14
CA ALA A 98 9.15 -19.12 -8.14
C ALA A 98 8.46 -20.32 -7.49
N GLY A 99 7.43 -20.82 -8.15
CA GLY A 99 6.54 -21.82 -7.58
C GLY A 99 5.45 -22.26 -8.53
N GLU A 100 4.37 -22.77 -7.95
CA GLU A 100 3.21 -23.34 -8.66
C GLU A 100 1.95 -22.53 -8.35
N VAL A 101 1.14 -22.23 -9.36
CA VAL A 101 -0.16 -21.58 -9.19
C VAL A 101 -1.13 -22.53 -8.49
N ILE A 102 -1.69 -22.13 -7.35
CA ILE A 102 -2.65 -22.92 -6.57
C ILE A 102 -4.08 -22.36 -6.59
N ALA A 103 -4.25 -21.09 -6.97
CA ALA A 103 -5.57 -20.47 -7.20
C ALA A 103 -5.46 -19.32 -8.19
N VAL A 104 -6.54 -19.05 -8.91
CA VAL A 104 -6.62 -18.03 -9.96
C VAL A 104 -7.89 -17.21 -9.74
N ALA A 105 -7.79 -15.88 -9.78
CA ALA A 105 -8.96 -15.02 -9.66
C ALA A 105 -9.91 -15.19 -10.85
N ASN A 106 -11.21 -15.01 -10.64
CA ASN A 106 -12.25 -15.32 -11.63
C ASN A 106 -12.17 -14.48 -12.92
N ASP A 107 -11.43 -13.37 -12.92
CA ASP A 107 -11.20 -12.47 -14.05
C ASP A 107 -9.88 -12.75 -14.79
N VAL A 108 -8.99 -13.59 -14.25
CA VAL A 108 -7.72 -13.96 -14.86
C VAL A 108 -7.91 -15.09 -15.89
N ARG A 109 -7.26 -14.97 -17.05
CA ARG A 109 -7.36 -15.94 -18.14
C ARG A 109 -6.02 -16.55 -18.55
N ASP A 110 -4.91 -15.86 -18.29
CA ASP A 110 -3.59 -16.27 -18.77
C ASP A 110 -2.98 -17.42 -17.95
N PHE A 111 -3.50 -17.71 -16.77
CA PHE A 111 -2.97 -18.70 -15.84
C PHE A 111 -4.02 -19.74 -15.45
N GLN A 112 -3.55 -20.94 -15.13
CA GLN A 112 -4.35 -22.03 -14.57
C GLN A 112 -3.63 -22.64 -13.36
N ILE A 113 -4.40 -23.33 -12.51
CA ILE A 113 -3.84 -24.09 -11.38
C ILE A 113 -2.86 -25.15 -11.93
N GLY A 114 -1.70 -25.27 -11.30
CA GLY A 114 -0.62 -26.16 -11.73
C GLY A 114 0.42 -25.53 -12.67
N ASP A 115 0.19 -24.31 -13.16
CA ASP A 115 1.20 -23.60 -13.93
C ASP A 115 2.44 -23.30 -13.06
N LEU A 116 3.63 -23.59 -13.60
CA LEU A 116 4.89 -23.19 -12.99
C LEU A 116 5.18 -21.74 -13.35
N VAL A 117 5.55 -20.93 -12.36
CA VAL A 117 5.69 -19.49 -12.54
C VAL A 117 6.88 -18.90 -11.78
N ALA A 118 7.42 -17.82 -12.31
CA ALA A 118 8.30 -16.89 -11.60
C ALA A 118 7.55 -15.58 -11.35
N CYS A 119 7.75 -15.01 -10.16
CA CYS A 119 7.00 -13.87 -9.67
C CYS A 119 7.94 -12.76 -9.19
N GLY A 120 7.52 -11.52 -9.41
CA GLY A 120 8.24 -10.32 -9.02
C GLY A 120 7.41 -9.31 -8.25
N GLY A 121 8.08 -8.21 -7.86
CA GLY A 121 7.46 -7.07 -7.20
C GLY A 121 7.19 -7.27 -5.71
N GLY A 122 6.54 -6.26 -5.09
CA GLY A 122 6.36 -6.19 -3.63
C GLY A 122 5.41 -7.23 -3.05
N THR A 123 4.79 -8.07 -3.88
CA THR A 123 3.92 -9.16 -3.48
C THR A 123 4.62 -10.53 -3.49
N ALA A 124 5.73 -10.66 -4.24
CA ALA A 124 6.59 -11.86 -4.31
C ALA A 124 7.51 -11.99 -3.07
N ASN A 125 6.88 -11.92 -1.89
CA ASN A 125 7.54 -11.95 -0.59
C ASN A 125 8.07 -13.35 -0.24
N HIS A 126 8.98 -13.42 0.74
CA HIS A 126 9.44 -14.65 1.36
C HIS A 126 8.34 -15.27 2.24
N ALA A 127 7.41 -15.96 1.61
CA ALA A 127 6.30 -16.70 2.22
C ALA A 127 6.05 -18.02 1.51
N GLU A 128 5.42 -18.98 2.18
CA GLU A 128 5.03 -20.26 1.54
C GLU A 128 3.99 -20.06 0.42
N VAL A 129 3.09 -19.08 0.56
CA VAL A 129 2.10 -18.70 -0.47
C VAL A 129 2.10 -17.19 -0.66
N VAL A 130 2.06 -16.73 -1.91
CA VAL A 130 2.00 -15.31 -2.28
C VAL A 130 0.83 -15.04 -3.23
N ALA A 131 0.21 -13.87 -3.12
CA ALA A 131 -0.80 -13.40 -4.07
C ALA A 131 -0.16 -12.39 -5.03
N VAL A 132 -0.04 -12.73 -6.31
CA VAL A 132 0.76 -11.97 -7.28
C VAL A 132 -0.13 -11.48 -8.42
N PRO A 133 -0.14 -10.16 -8.71
CA PRO A 133 -0.81 -9.63 -9.89
C PRO A 133 -0.28 -10.26 -11.19
N VAL A 134 -1.15 -10.45 -12.18
CA VAL A 134 -0.79 -11.15 -13.43
C VAL A 134 0.39 -10.53 -14.17
N ASN A 135 0.51 -9.20 -14.17
CA ASN A 135 1.62 -8.49 -14.80
C ASN A 135 2.96 -8.65 -14.07
N LEU A 136 2.94 -9.17 -12.84
CA LEU A 136 4.12 -9.48 -12.05
C LEU A 136 4.41 -10.99 -11.99
N CYS A 137 3.72 -11.80 -12.80
CA CYS A 137 3.86 -13.24 -12.88
C CYS A 137 4.21 -13.67 -14.31
N VAL A 138 5.12 -14.64 -14.47
CA VAL A 138 5.50 -15.19 -15.79
C VAL A 138 5.53 -16.72 -15.73
N LYS A 139 5.04 -17.37 -16.78
CA LYS A 139 5.11 -18.84 -16.89
C LYS A 139 6.54 -19.31 -17.09
N VAL A 140 6.84 -20.45 -16.50
CA VAL A 140 8.15 -21.11 -16.54
C VAL A 140 7.96 -22.48 -17.17
N ASP A 141 8.75 -22.76 -18.22
CA ASP A 141 8.77 -24.07 -18.84
C ASP A 141 9.35 -25.12 -17.88
N LYS A 142 8.85 -26.36 -17.94
CA LYS A 142 9.34 -27.47 -17.09
C LYS A 142 10.83 -27.77 -17.27
N SER A 143 11.44 -27.36 -18.38
CA SER A 143 12.88 -27.49 -18.61
C SER A 143 13.71 -26.52 -17.76
N VAL A 144 13.11 -25.49 -17.18
CA VAL A 144 13.78 -24.51 -16.31
C VAL A 144 13.49 -24.87 -14.85
N SER A 145 14.56 -25.11 -14.07
CA SER A 145 14.41 -25.33 -12.63
C SER A 145 13.80 -24.11 -11.95
N LEU A 146 12.79 -24.31 -11.10
CA LEU A 146 12.18 -23.25 -10.28
C LEU A 146 13.22 -22.56 -9.38
N GLU A 147 14.26 -23.28 -9.01
CA GLU A 147 15.41 -22.73 -8.30
C GLU A 147 16.03 -21.54 -9.05
N PHE A 148 16.27 -21.71 -10.35
CA PHE A 148 16.83 -20.68 -11.23
C PHE A 148 15.78 -19.68 -11.70
N ALA A 149 14.54 -20.12 -11.88
CA ALA A 149 13.44 -19.20 -12.18
C ALA A 149 13.23 -18.17 -11.06
N SER A 150 13.59 -18.47 -9.81
CA SER A 150 13.53 -17.50 -8.70
C SER A 150 14.44 -16.27 -8.88
N PHE A 151 15.40 -16.30 -9.82
CA PHE A 151 16.26 -15.16 -10.17
C PHE A 151 15.59 -14.15 -11.10
N THR A 152 14.39 -14.43 -11.58
CA THR A 152 13.75 -13.71 -12.69
C THR A 152 13.64 -12.20 -12.48
N THR A 153 13.23 -11.75 -11.30
CA THR A 153 13.10 -10.31 -11.04
C THR A 153 14.46 -9.61 -11.08
N LEU A 154 15.51 -10.23 -10.55
CA LEU A 154 16.86 -9.66 -10.56
C LEU A 154 17.48 -9.71 -11.96
N GLY A 155 17.19 -10.77 -12.72
CA GLY A 155 17.52 -10.84 -14.15
C GLY A 155 16.84 -9.74 -14.96
N ALA A 156 15.58 -9.45 -14.67
CA ALA A 156 14.85 -8.36 -15.30
C ALA A 156 15.44 -6.98 -14.97
N ILE A 157 15.96 -6.77 -13.74
CA ILE A 157 16.69 -5.54 -13.38
C ILE A 157 17.98 -5.39 -14.21
N ALA A 158 18.74 -6.48 -14.37
CA ALA A 158 19.94 -6.49 -15.20
C ALA A 158 19.60 -6.18 -16.68
N LEU A 159 18.58 -6.84 -17.23
CA LEU A 159 18.11 -6.60 -18.59
C LEU A 159 17.65 -5.16 -18.82
N GLN A 160 16.96 -4.56 -17.84
CA GLN A 160 16.55 -3.16 -17.96
C GLN A 160 17.76 -2.23 -18.02
N GLY A 161 18.81 -2.49 -17.23
CA GLY A 161 20.07 -1.76 -17.31
C GLY A 161 20.72 -1.83 -18.70
N ILE A 162 20.75 -3.03 -19.30
CA ILE A 162 21.27 -3.24 -20.66
C ILE A 162 20.40 -2.54 -21.72
N ARG A 163 19.07 -2.55 -21.55
CA ARG A 163 18.17 -1.85 -22.47
C ARG A 163 18.33 -0.33 -22.41
N GLN A 164 18.59 0.21 -21.23
CA GLN A 164 18.87 1.64 -21.05
C GLN A 164 20.23 2.03 -21.65
N SER A 165 21.22 1.13 -21.67
CA SER A 165 22.50 1.40 -22.32
C SER A 165 22.39 1.39 -23.84
N ASP A 166 21.40 0.69 -24.40
CA ASP A 166 21.14 0.66 -25.85
C ASP A 166 22.43 0.29 -26.62
N VAL A 167 23.15 -0.68 -26.06
CA VAL A 167 24.34 -1.29 -26.67
C VAL A 167 23.93 -2.27 -27.77
N ARG A 168 24.77 -2.38 -28.79
CA ARG A 168 24.54 -3.19 -29.99
C ARG A 168 25.59 -4.28 -30.14
N LEU A 169 25.25 -5.30 -30.94
CA LEU A 169 26.15 -6.41 -31.26
C LEU A 169 27.50 -5.87 -31.77
N GLY A 170 28.60 -6.31 -31.17
CA GLY A 170 29.96 -5.86 -31.51
C GLY A 170 30.45 -4.63 -30.75
N GLU A 171 29.60 -3.94 -30.00
CA GLU A 171 30.01 -2.86 -29.08
C GLU A 171 30.62 -3.44 -27.79
N ASN A 172 31.12 -2.56 -26.93
CA ASN A 172 31.70 -2.94 -25.65
C ASN A 172 31.04 -2.19 -24.47
N CYS A 173 30.94 -2.87 -23.33
CA CYS A 173 30.26 -2.33 -22.15
C CYS A 173 31.05 -2.65 -20.88
N VAL A 174 31.26 -1.63 -20.05
CA VAL A 174 31.83 -1.78 -18.71
C VAL A 174 30.71 -1.95 -17.70
N VAL A 175 30.88 -2.86 -16.73
CA VAL A 175 29.95 -3.06 -15.61
C VAL A 175 30.68 -2.79 -14.30
N ILE A 176 30.24 -1.77 -13.56
CA ILE A 176 30.83 -1.38 -12.26
C ILE A 176 29.96 -1.90 -11.12
N GLY A 177 30.53 -2.81 -10.31
CA GLY A 177 29.87 -3.49 -9.20
C GLY A 177 29.40 -4.89 -9.57
N LEU A 178 30.23 -5.89 -9.33
CA LEU A 178 30.07 -7.30 -9.70
C LEU A 178 29.41 -8.16 -8.62
N GLY A 179 28.46 -7.56 -7.87
CA GLY A 179 27.47 -8.33 -7.13
C GLY A 179 26.52 -9.08 -8.08
N LEU A 180 25.47 -9.73 -7.55
CA LEU A 180 24.58 -10.58 -8.34
C LEU A 180 24.04 -9.94 -9.62
N ILE A 181 23.55 -8.69 -9.56
CA ILE A 181 23.04 -7.98 -10.75
C ILE A 181 24.16 -7.73 -11.77
N GLY A 182 25.36 -7.36 -11.32
CA GLY A 182 26.51 -7.14 -12.21
C GLY A 182 26.96 -8.43 -12.89
N GLN A 183 26.99 -9.55 -12.15
CA GLN A 183 27.29 -10.87 -12.71
C GLN A 183 26.28 -11.30 -13.79
N LEU A 184 24.98 -11.11 -13.52
CA LEU A 184 23.91 -11.35 -14.49
C LEU A 184 24.05 -10.45 -15.72
N THR A 185 24.37 -9.18 -15.51
CA THR A 185 24.57 -8.19 -16.58
C THR A 185 25.71 -8.61 -17.51
N LEU A 186 26.86 -9.02 -16.97
CA LEU A 186 28.01 -9.48 -17.76
C LEU A 186 27.66 -10.69 -18.64
N GLN A 187 27.00 -11.70 -18.08
CA GLN A 187 26.60 -12.88 -18.84
C GLN A 187 25.61 -12.54 -19.97
N MET A 188 24.65 -11.65 -19.71
CA MET A 188 23.68 -11.22 -20.72
C MET A 188 24.30 -10.38 -21.84
N LEU A 189 25.23 -9.47 -21.50
CA LEU A 189 25.97 -8.69 -22.49
C LEU A 189 26.75 -9.61 -23.44
N LYS A 190 27.44 -10.60 -22.87
CA LYS A 190 28.16 -11.61 -23.64
C LYS A 190 27.23 -12.43 -24.53
N ALA A 191 26.09 -12.88 -24.00
CA ALA A 191 25.08 -13.60 -24.79
C ALA A 191 24.51 -12.74 -25.94
N ALA A 192 24.47 -11.41 -25.78
CA ALA A 192 24.10 -10.45 -26.81
C ALA A 192 25.24 -10.11 -27.79
N GLY A 193 26.42 -10.71 -27.63
CA GLY A 193 27.62 -10.46 -28.42
C GLY A 193 28.24 -9.07 -28.20
N VAL A 194 28.03 -8.51 -27.01
CA VAL A 194 28.69 -7.28 -26.53
C VAL A 194 29.91 -7.68 -25.71
N LYS A 195 31.06 -7.05 -25.97
CA LYS A 195 32.29 -7.28 -25.21
C LYS A 195 32.15 -6.70 -23.81
N ALA A 196 32.18 -7.54 -22.78
CA ALA A 196 31.85 -7.15 -21.41
C ALA A 196 33.09 -7.07 -20.50
N ILE A 197 33.29 -5.91 -19.86
CA ILE A 197 34.40 -5.65 -18.93
C ILE A 197 33.84 -5.40 -17.52
N GLY A 198 34.13 -6.28 -16.58
CA GLY A 198 33.72 -6.15 -15.18
C GLY A 198 34.69 -5.37 -14.30
N ILE A 199 34.19 -4.56 -13.37
CA ILE A 199 34.99 -3.86 -12.37
C ILE A 199 34.35 -3.99 -10.99
N ASP A 200 35.12 -4.46 -10.00
CA ASP A 200 34.71 -4.49 -8.59
C ASP A 200 35.87 -4.13 -7.65
N MET A 201 35.55 -3.76 -6.41
CA MET A 201 36.54 -3.57 -5.34
C MET A 201 36.98 -4.91 -4.73
N ASP A 202 36.08 -5.89 -4.68
CA ASP A 202 36.32 -7.21 -4.10
C ASP A 202 36.90 -8.16 -5.15
N GLN A 203 38.15 -8.59 -4.94
CA GLN A 203 38.83 -9.52 -5.85
C GLN A 203 38.06 -10.83 -6.04
N ARG A 204 37.33 -11.28 -5.02
CA ARG A 204 36.54 -12.52 -5.11
C ARG A 204 35.40 -12.41 -6.12
N MET A 205 34.82 -11.20 -6.26
CA MET A 205 33.77 -10.93 -7.25
C MET A 205 34.35 -10.80 -8.66
N VAL A 206 35.56 -10.25 -8.76
CA VAL A 206 36.32 -10.19 -10.01
C VAL A 206 36.60 -11.60 -10.55
N ASP A 207 37.10 -12.48 -9.69
CA ASP A 207 37.40 -13.88 -10.03
C ASP A 207 36.14 -14.65 -10.40
N LEU A 208 35.04 -14.43 -9.66
CA LEU A 208 33.74 -15.02 -9.96
C LEU A 208 33.22 -14.60 -11.35
N ALA A 209 33.39 -13.34 -11.74
CA ALA A 209 32.98 -12.86 -13.05
C ALA A 209 33.77 -13.52 -14.18
N LEU A 210 35.09 -13.71 -14.02
CA LEU A 210 35.91 -14.46 -14.98
C LEU A 210 35.45 -15.92 -15.09
N LYS A 211 35.17 -16.56 -13.95
CA LYS A 211 34.63 -17.94 -13.91
C LYS A 211 33.26 -18.05 -14.62
N ASN A 212 32.46 -16.99 -14.59
CA ASN A 212 31.18 -16.88 -15.26
C ASN A 212 31.29 -16.41 -16.72
N GLY A 213 32.51 -16.31 -17.24
CA GLY A 213 32.77 -16.06 -18.65
C GLY A 213 32.81 -14.58 -19.03
N ALA A 214 33.01 -13.64 -18.11
CA ALA A 214 33.33 -12.27 -18.48
C ALA A 214 34.58 -12.23 -19.38
N ASP A 215 34.58 -11.36 -20.40
CA ASP A 215 35.73 -11.26 -21.31
C ASP A 215 36.94 -10.66 -20.57
N PHE A 216 36.67 -9.66 -19.73
CA PHE A 216 37.62 -9.09 -18.79
C PHE A 216 36.94 -8.78 -17.46
N SER A 217 37.69 -8.88 -16.37
CA SER A 217 37.24 -8.49 -15.04
C SER A 217 38.44 -7.98 -14.24
N ILE A 218 38.29 -6.86 -13.54
CA ILE A 218 39.42 -6.13 -12.98
C ILE A 218 39.07 -5.57 -11.60
N ASN A 219 40.04 -5.58 -10.69
CA ASN A 219 39.92 -4.87 -9.43
C ASN A 219 40.01 -3.35 -9.64
N ARG A 220 39.08 -2.59 -9.05
CA ARG A 220 39.05 -1.12 -9.07
C ARG A 220 40.33 -0.47 -8.55
N SER A 221 41.08 -1.15 -7.67
CA SER A 221 42.34 -0.66 -7.07
C SER A 221 43.54 -0.72 -8.02
N ARG A 222 43.39 -1.32 -9.21
CA ARG A 222 44.45 -1.40 -10.22
C ARG A 222 44.82 0.01 -10.71
N VAL A 223 46.11 0.33 -10.69
CA VAL A 223 46.64 1.68 -11.00
C VAL A 223 46.41 2.07 -12.46
N ASP A 224 46.54 1.11 -13.38
CA ASP A 224 46.39 1.26 -14.83
C ASP A 224 44.97 0.89 -15.32
N LEU A 225 43.95 0.94 -14.46
CA LEU A 225 42.57 0.55 -14.80
C LEU A 225 42.03 1.29 -16.03
N GLU A 226 42.22 2.61 -16.09
CA GLU A 226 41.79 3.42 -17.23
C GLU A 226 42.50 2.98 -18.50
N GLN A 227 43.84 2.95 -18.48
CA GLN A 227 44.67 2.52 -19.61
C GLN A 227 44.26 1.12 -20.11
N PHE A 228 43.99 0.18 -19.20
CA PHE A 228 43.53 -1.15 -19.55
C PHE A 228 42.19 -1.12 -20.30
N VAL A 229 41.22 -0.33 -19.83
CA VAL A 229 39.92 -0.20 -20.53
C VAL A 229 40.14 0.40 -21.92
N PHE A 230 40.97 1.43 -22.05
CA PHE A 230 41.29 2.04 -23.34
C PHE A 230 41.94 1.04 -24.30
N GLU A 231 42.95 0.29 -23.87
CA GLU A 231 43.60 -0.76 -24.68
C GLU A 231 42.60 -1.84 -25.13
N ASN A 232 41.65 -2.19 -24.27
CA ASN A 232 40.63 -3.20 -24.56
C ASN A 232 39.39 -2.64 -25.27
N THR A 233 39.37 -1.36 -25.61
CA THR A 233 38.28 -0.67 -26.34
C THR A 233 38.83 0.12 -27.54
N ASN A 234 39.92 -0.37 -28.15
CA ASN A 234 40.57 0.23 -29.32
C ASN A 234 41.04 1.68 -29.12
N GLY A 235 41.30 2.09 -27.88
CA GLY A 235 41.72 3.43 -27.50
C GLY A 235 40.60 4.46 -27.42
N TYR A 236 39.33 4.07 -27.53
CA TYR A 236 38.21 5.02 -27.49
C TYR A 236 37.55 5.15 -26.11
N GLY A 237 37.60 4.11 -25.28
CA GLY A 237 36.78 3.98 -24.08
C GLY A 237 35.47 3.24 -24.35
N ALA A 238 34.67 3.04 -23.30
CA ALA A 238 33.49 2.19 -23.35
C ALA A 238 32.30 2.81 -24.09
N ASP A 239 31.60 2.04 -24.95
CA ASP A 239 30.35 2.49 -25.60
C ASP A 239 29.27 2.79 -24.56
N ALA A 240 29.20 1.94 -23.53
CA ALA A 240 28.40 2.20 -22.34
C ALA A 240 29.08 1.71 -21.06
N VAL A 241 28.67 2.32 -19.95
CA VAL A 241 29.01 1.88 -18.59
C VAL A 241 27.73 1.67 -17.79
N ILE A 242 27.53 0.48 -17.25
CA ILE A 242 26.39 0.13 -16.40
C ILE A 242 26.87 0.03 -14.95
N ILE A 243 26.29 0.83 -14.07
CA ILE A 243 26.62 0.88 -12.64
C ILE A 243 25.61 0.05 -11.86
N THR A 244 26.05 -1.10 -11.35
CA THR A 244 25.27 -2.02 -10.51
C THR A 244 25.71 -2.00 -9.03
N ALA A 245 26.72 -1.20 -8.69
CA ALA A 245 27.19 -1.00 -7.33
C ALA A 245 26.17 -0.32 -6.42
N GLY A 246 26.19 -0.64 -5.12
CA GLY A 246 25.47 0.09 -4.07
C GLY A 246 26.45 0.71 -3.09
N THR A 247 26.54 2.03 -3.03
CA THR A 247 27.47 2.77 -2.16
C THR A 247 27.01 4.20 -1.93
N ASP A 248 27.50 4.85 -0.87
CA ASP A 248 27.27 6.27 -0.59
C ASP A 248 28.34 7.19 -1.23
N SER A 249 29.29 6.61 -1.99
CA SER A 249 30.36 7.32 -2.71
C SER A 249 29.97 7.68 -4.15
N THR A 250 30.46 8.81 -4.67
CA THR A 250 30.36 9.18 -6.08
C THR A 250 31.40 8.48 -6.98
N ASP A 251 32.31 7.69 -6.42
CA ASP A 251 33.38 7.02 -7.20
C ASP A 251 32.85 6.22 -8.40
N PRO A 252 31.78 5.39 -8.30
CA PRO A 252 31.30 4.62 -9.45
C PRO A 252 30.81 5.49 -10.61
N ILE A 253 30.10 6.59 -10.31
CA ILE A 253 29.59 7.50 -11.34
C ILE A 253 30.70 8.38 -11.92
N ASP A 254 31.66 8.79 -11.11
CA ASP A 254 32.83 9.54 -11.58
C ASP A 254 33.73 8.68 -12.48
N LEU A 255 33.99 7.43 -12.06
CA LEU A 255 34.75 6.44 -12.83
C LEU A 255 34.07 6.11 -14.16
N ALA A 256 32.75 5.94 -14.15
CA ALA A 256 32.00 5.68 -15.40
C ALA A 256 32.24 6.79 -16.44
N GLY A 257 32.29 8.05 -16.00
CA GLY A 257 32.62 9.17 -16.89
C GLY A 257 34.04 9.10 -17.46
N LEU A 258 35.03 8.67 -16.66
CA LEU A 258 36.42 8.47 -17.11
C LEU A 258 36.54 7.34 -18.13
N LEU A 259 35.87 6.22 -17.89
CA LEU A 259 35.99 5.02 -18.73
C LEU A 259 35.17 5.10 -20.03
N SER A 260 34.16 5.98 -20.11
CA SER A 260 33.30 6.12 -21.29
C SER A 260 34.03 6.77 -22.47
N ARG A 261 33.70 6.36 -23.69
CA ARG A 261 34.08 7.11 -24.90
C ARG A 261 33.29 8.41 -25.04
N LYS A 262 33.69 9.28 -25.97
CA LYS A 262 32.85 10.42 -26.39
C LYS A 262 31.50 9.91 -26.90
N LYS A 263 30.40 10.58 -26.51
CA LYS A 263 29.01 10.19 -26.83
C LYS A 263 28.64 8.80 -26.29
N GLY A 264 29.33 8.32 -25.26
CA GLY A 264 28.98 7.10 -24.54
C GLY A 264 27.82 7.31 -23.57
N LYS A 265 27.24 6.21 -23.09
CA LYS A 265 26.12 6.24 -22.13
C LYS A 265 26.54 5.68 -20.78
N VAL A 266 26.16 6.35 -19.70
CA VAL A 266 26.30 5.87 -18.32
C VAL A 266 24.92 5.54 -17.78
N VAL A 267 24.70 4.29 -17.37
CA VAL A 267 23.42 3.81 -16.85
C VAL A 267 23.53 3.49 -15.37
N VAL A 268 22.72 4.16 -14.56
CA VAL A 268 22.65 3.92 -13.11
C VAL A 268 21.55 2.89 -12.83
N VAL A 269 21.95 1.70 -12.40
CA VAL A 269 21.06 0.61 -11.94
C VAL A 269 21.10 0.48 -10.42
N GLY A 270 22.29 0.51 -9.84
CA GLY A 270 22.51 0.40 -8.40
C GLY A 270 22.25 1.70 -7.63
N ALA A 271 22.25 1.60 -6.30
CA ALA A 271 22.02 2.73 -5.41
C ALA A 271 23.33 3.51 -5.19
N VAL A 272 23.54 4.56 -5.99
CA VAL A 272 24.68 5.49 -5.87
C VAL A 272 24.20 6.94 -5.85
N PRO A 273 24.95 7.88 -5.24
CA PRO A 273 24.66 9.30 -5.34
C PRO A 273 24.79 9.79 -6.80
N THR A 274 23.93 10.72 -7.20
CA THR A 274 23.88 11.24 -8.58
C THR A 274 24.79 12.45 -8.82
N GLY A 275 25.73 12.74 -7.91
CA GLY A 275 26.73 13.81 -8.09
C GLY A 275 27.94 13.30 -8.87
N PHE A 276 28.41 14.06 -9.86
CA PHE A 276 29.59 13.71 -10.67
C PHE A 276 30.45 14.93 -11.02
N LYS A 277 31.73 14.69 -11.30
CA LYS A 277 32.67 15.71 -11.79
C LYS A 277 32.32 16.10 -13.21
N ARG A 278 31.92 17.36 -13.39
CA ARG A 278 31.52 17.92 -14.69
C ARG A 278 32.56 17.69 -15.80
N GLU A 279 33.86 17.73 -15.48
CA GLU A 279 34.93 17.56 -16.46
C GLU A 279 34.91 16.19 -17.18
N ASN A 280 34.52 15.13 -16.47
CA ASN A 280 34.48 13.76 -17.00
C ASN A 280 33.31 13.55 -17.98
N TYR A 281 32.25 14.33 -17.82
CA TYR A 281 31.02 14.20 -18.61
C TYR A 281 30.93 15.23 -19.73
N PHE A 282 31.27 16.49 -19.44
CA PHE A 282 31.05 17.63 -20.33
C PHE A 282 31.90 17.55 -21.60
N LYS A 283 33.20 17.24 -21.48
CA LYS A 283 34.10 17.16 -22.64
C LYS A 283 33.80 15.99 -23.59
N LYS A 284 33.08 14.99 -23.09
CA LYS A 284 32.72 13.76 -23.82
C LYS A 284 31.27 13.77 -24.29
N GLU A 285 30.46 14.73 -23.84
CA GLU A 285 29.02 14.80 -24.10
C GLU A 285 28.31 13.48 -23.79
N LEU A 286 28.51 12.99 -22.55
CA LEU A 286 27.94 11.71 -22.11
C LEU A 286 26.45 11.80 -21.78
N ASP A 287 25.72 10.73 -22.10
CA ASP A 287 24.34 10.51 -21.71
C ASP A 287 24.29 9.82 -20.34
N LEU A 288 23.77 10.48 -19.30
CA LEU A 288 23.49 9.82 -18.02
C LEU A 288 22.03 9.37 -17.95
N ARG A 289 21.79 8.08 -17.71
CA ARG A 289 20.45 7.47 -17.71
C ARG A 289 20.17 6.75 -16.38
N MET A 290 18.94 6.85 -15.90
CA MET A 290 18.47 6.12 -14.73
C MET A 290 17.70 4.87 -15.17
N SER A 291 18.03 3.72 -14.60
CA SER A 291 17.30 2.48 -14.82
C SER A 291 16.24 2.29 -13.73
N SER A 292 14.95 2.32 -14.11
CA SER A 292 13.84 2.09 -13.18
C SER A 292 13.65 0.59 -12.92
N SER A 293 14.37 0.04 -11.93
CA SER A 293 14.19 -1.34 -11.46
C SER A 293 14.19 -2.36 -12.61
N TYR A 294 13.12 -3.16 -12.77
CA TYR A 294 12.95 -4.16 -13.83
C TYR A 294 12.13 -3.63 -15.03
N GLY A 295 11.88 -2.31 -15.11
CA GLY A 295 11.45 -1.62 -16.33
C GLY A 295 10.13 -0.85 -16.26
N PRO A 296 9.61 -0.39 -17.41
CA PRO A 296 8.31 0.24 -17.56
C PRO A 296 7.17 -0.61 -16.97
N GLY A 297 6.27 0.04 -16.22
CA GLY A 297 5.30 -0.61 -15.34
C GLY A 297 5.62 -0.38 -13.86
N ARG A 298 6.91 -0.21 -13.51
CA ARG A 298 7.29 0.06 -12.11
C ARG A 298 6.67 1.36 -11.63
N TYR A 299 6.07 1.32 -10.44
CA TYR A 299 5.44 2.48 -9.80
C TYR A 299 4.18 2.96 -10.54
N ASP A 300 3.64 2.15 -11.45
CA ASP A 300 2.35 2.37 -12.10
C ASP A 300 1.32 1.39 -11.52
N THR A 301 0.35 1.93 -10.79
CA THR A 301 -0.70 1.14 -10.14
C THR A 301 -1.63 0.48 -11.15
N GLU A 302 -1.89 1.10 -12.31
CA GLU A 302 -2.73 0.49 -13.36
C GLU A 302 -2.05 -0.78 -13.91
N TYR A 303 -0.74 -0.72 -14.08
CA TYR A 303 0.05 -1.85 -14.54
C TYR A 303 0.25 -2.92 -13.45
N GLU A 304 0.80 -2.55 -12.28
CA GLU A 304 1.21 -3.49 -11.23
C GLU A 304 0.02 -4.05 -10.43
N GLU A 305 -0.98 -3.23 -10.09
CA GLU A 305 -2.09 -3.65 -9.23
C GLU A 305 -3.35 -4.00 -10.02
N GLN A 306 -3.68 -3.26 -11.08
CA GLN A 306 -4.91 -3.49 -11.86
C GLN A 306 -4.71 -4.47 -13.04
N GLY A 307 -3.47 -4.84 -13.37
CA GLY A 307 -3.18 -5.80 -14.43
C GLY A 307 -3.39 -5.24 -15.84
N ILE A 308 -3.41 -3.92 -16.02
CA ILE A 308 -3.59 -3.28 -17.33
C ILE A 308 -2.23 -3.11 -17.99
N ASP A 309 -1.93 -3.94 -19.00
CA ASP A 309 -0.66 -3.88 -19.73
C ASP A 309 -0.63 -2.70 -20.73
N TYR A 310 0.57 -2.22 -21.05
CA TYR A 310 0.78 -1.23 -22.09
C TYR A 310 0.64 -1.84 -23.48
N PRO A 311 0.09 -1.06 -24.44
CA PRO A 311 0.10 -1.43 -25.85
C PRO A 311 1.49 -1.86 -26.32
N TYR A 312 1.59 -3.11 -26.76
CA TYR A 312 2.86 -3.77 -27.08
C TYR A 312 3.74 -2.98 -28.05
N ALA A 313 3.12 -2.36 -29.07
CA ALA A 313 3.82 -1.57 -30.08
C ALA A 313 4.48 -0.29 -29.53
N TYR A 314 3.98 0.25 -28.42
CA TYR A 314 4.45 1.51 -27.84
C TYR A 314 5.44 1.28 -26.70
N VAL A 315 5.22 0.23 -25.90
CA VAL A 315 6.11 -0.13 -24.78
C VAL A 315 6.52 -1.59 -24.92
N ARG A 316 7.44 -1.88 -25.84
CA ARG A 316 7.86 -3.27 -26.14
C ARG A 316 8.34 -4.05 -24.92
N TRP A 317 8.98 -3.37 -23.97
CA TRP A 317 9.67 -3.97 -22.84
C TRP A 317 9.13 -3.42 -21.54
N THR A 318 8.16 -4.11 -20.97
CA THR A 318 7.63 -3.88 -19.62
C THR A 318 8.40 -4.72 -18.61
N GLU A 319 8.12 -4.51 -17.33
CA GLU A 319 8.54 -5.39 -16.24
C GLU A 319 8.29 -6.87 -16.54
N ASN A 320 7.07 -7.22 -16.96
CA ASN A 320 6.72 -8.59 -17.30
C ASN A 320 7.54 -9.12 -18.47
N ARG A 321 7.69 -8.33 -19.54
CA ARG A 321 8.40 -8.75 -20.75
C ARG A 321 9.92 -8.80 -20.53
N ASN A 322 10.48 -8.04 -19.58
CA ASN A 322 11.85 -8.23 -19.09
C ASN A 322 11.97 -9.58 -18.36
N MET A 323 11.03 -9.92 -17.47
CA MET A 323 11.00 -11.21 -16.77
C MET A 323 10.86 -12.39 -17.74
N GLN A 324 9.93 -12.33 -18.70
CA GLN A 324 9.76 -13.33 -19.74
C GLN A 324 11.04 -13.54 -20.55
N ALA A 325 11.71 -12.45 -20.97
CA ALA A 325 12.96 -12.54 -21.72
C ALA A 325 14.07 -13.21 -20.90
N PHE A 326 14.15 -12.96 -19.59
CA PHE A 326 15.10 -13.64 -18.73
C PHE A 326 14.80 -15.13 -18.58
N VAL A 327 13.54 -15.51 -18.34
CA VAL A 327 13.14 -16.92 -18.25
C VAL A 327 13.45 -17.66 -19.56
N GLU A 328 13.24 -17.00 -20.70
CA GLU A 328 13.59 -17.56 -22.01
C GLU A 328 15.11 -17.77 -22.17
N MET A 329 15.95 -16.85 -21.68
CA MET A 329 17.41 -17.04 -21.67
C MET A 329 17.83 -18.23 -20.81
N LEU A 330 17.15 -18.49 -19.68
CA LEU A 330 17.36 -19.70 -18.87
C LEU A 330 16.96 -20.96 -19.63
N ARG A 331 15.79 -20.94 -20.30
CA ARG A 331 15.30 -22.06 -21.10
C ARG A 331 16.26 -22.43 -22.23
N LEU A 332 16.79 -21.42 -22.92
CA LEU A 332 17.77 -21.55 -23.99
C LEU A 332 19.20 -21.80 -23.49
N LYS A 333 19.42 -21.84 -22.17
CA LYS A 333 20.73 -22.03 -21.52
C LYS A 333 21.79 -21.00 -21.95
N GLN A 334 21.37 -19.77 -22.23
CA GLN A 334 22.26 -18.67 -22.60
C GLN A 334 22.98 -18.06 -21.38
N ILE A 335 22.48 -18.32 -20.19
CA ILE A 335 23.03 -17.85 -18.91
C ILE A 335 23.21 -19.05 -17.99
N ASN A 336 24.30 -19.07 -17.22
CA ASN A 336 24.59 -20.10 -16.23
C ASN A 336 24.52 -19.53 -14.81
N LEU A 337 23.59 -20.05 -14.01
CA LEU A 337 23.37 -19.61 -12.63
C LEU A 337 24.02 -20.52 -11.58
N GLU A 338 24.63 -21.65 -11.97
CA GLU A 338 25.20 -22.61 -11.01
C GLU A 338 26.23 -21.97 -10.08
N ASN A 339 27.15 -21.18 -10.64
CA ASN A 339 28.16 -20.46 -9.88
C ASN A 339 27.61 -19.21 -9.16
N LEU A 340 26.40 -18.75 -9.51
CA LEU A 340 25.75 -17.61 -8.86
C LEU A 340 24.90 -18.04 -7.68
N ARG A 341 24.40 -19.28 -7.67
CA ARG A 341 23.80 -19.90 -6.48
C ARG A 341 24.89 -20.21 -5.46
N SER A 342 25.17 -19.24 -4.61
CA SER A 342 26.15 -19.39 -3.54
C SER A 342 25.62 -20.24 -2.38
N HIS A 343 24.34 -20.09 -2.02
CA HIS A 343 23.77 -20.75 -0.85
C HIS A 343 22.30 -21.11 -1.08
N VAL A 344 21.86 -22.19 -0.44
CA VAL A 344 20.45 -22.58 -0.34
C VAL A 344 20.15 -22.90 1.11
N PHE A 345 19.26 -22.11 1.72
CA PHE A 345 18.79 -22.33 3.08
C PHE A 345 17.37 -22.90 3.05
N PRO A 346 17.01 -23.85 3.92
CA PRO A 346 15.62 -24.11 4.23
C PRO A 346 14.94 -22.82 4.69
N PHE A 347 13.70 -22.57 4.27
CA PHE A 347 13.00 -21.31 4.56
C PHE A 347 12.95 -20.95 6.05
N ARG A 348 12.76 -21.94 6.93
CA ARG A 348 12.79 -21.76 8.40
C ARG A 348 14.14 -21.27 8.95
N LYS A 349 15.22 -21.40 8.17
CA LYS A 349 16.56 -20.90 8.48
C LYS A 349 16.87 -19.56 7.82
N ALA A 350 15.88 -18.85 7.29
CA ALA A 350 16.10 -17.56 6.63
C ALA A 350 16.86 -16.54 7.51
N GLN A 351 16.67 -16.56 8.82
CA GLN A 351 17.41 -15.70 9.75
C GLN A 351 18.93 -15.92 9.67
N GLU A 352 19.39 -17.17 9.54
CA GLU A 352 20.81 -17.51 9.39
C GLU A 352 21.36 -16.87 8.10
N ALA A 353 20.60 -16.92 7.01
CA ALA A 353 20.96 -16.31 5.73
C ALA A 353 21.15 -14.79 5.83
N TYR A 354 20.22 -14.08 6.49
CA TYR A 354 20.36 -12.63 6.68
C TYR A 354 21.48 -12.27 7.65
N GLN A 355 21.74 -13.09 8.67
CA GLN A 355 22.85 -12.85 9.58
C GLN A 355 24.19 -12.96 8.84
N MET A 356 24.36 -14.00 8.01
CA MET A 356 25.52 -14.16 7.12
C MET A 356 25.71 -12.94 6.19
N ILE A 357 24.63 -12.41 5.61
CA ILE A 357 24.69 -11.20 4.76
C ILE A 357 25.21 -9.99 5.54
N LEU A 358 24.69 -9.79 6.76
CA LEU A 358 25.02 -8.61 7.57
C LEU A 358 26.45 -8.66 8.14
N GLU A 359 26.87 -9.83 8.60
CA GLU A 359 28.19 -10.06 9.18
C GLU A 359 29.27 -10.28 8.12
N ARG A 360 28.87 -10.57 6.87
CA ARG A 360 29.77 -10.88 5.74
C ARG A 360 30.74 -12.01 6.06
N THR A 361 30.26 -13.02 6.79
CA THR A 361 31.07 -14.18 7.20
C THR A 361 31.55 -15.03 6.03
N GLU A 362 30.78 -15.06 4.94
CA GLU A 362 31.05 -15.86 3.74
C GLU A 362 30.91 -15.03 2.46
N LEU A 363 31.50 -15.52 1.36
CA LEU A 363 31.29 -14.94 0.03
C LEU A 363 29.93 -15.38 -0.51
N PHE A 364 29.05 -14.42 -0.82
CA PHE A 364 27.72 -14.71 -1.34
C PHE A 364 27.40 -13.93 -2.63
N SER A 365 26.56 -14.52 -3.48
CA SER A 365 26.02 -13.89 -4.69
C SER A 365 24.50 -14.03 -4.71
N GLY A 366 23.97 -15.17 -5.19
CA GLY A 366 22.57 -15.56 -5.05
C GLY A 366 22.37 -16.48 -3.85
N ILE A 367 21.41 -16.12 -2.99
CA ILE A 367 21.06 -16.86 -1.77
C ILE A 367 19.59 -17.26 -1.87
N LEU A 368 19.33 -18.56 -1.89
CA LEU A 368 17.97 -19.08 -2.05
C LEU A 368 17.38 -19.55 -0.73
N LEU A 369 16.08 -19.34 -0.59
CA LEU A 369 15.24 -19.97 0.43
C LEU A 369 14.42 -21.07 -0.24
N LYS A 370 14.59 -22.30 0.22
CA LYS A 370 13.86 -23.50 -0.24
C LYS A 370 12.69 -23.78 0.69
N TYR A 371 11.50 -23.96 0.12
CA TYR A 371 10.27 -24.22 0.85
C TYR A 371 9.93 -25.71 0.91
N ASP A 372 9.16 -26.10 1.94
CA ASP A 372 8.57 -27.44 2.05
C ASP A 372 7.22 -27.48 1.31
N THR A 373 7.22 -28.09 0.13
CA THR A 373 6.02 -28.20 -0.72
C THR A 373 5.11 -29.36 -0.34
N GLU A 374 5.53 -30.24 0.58
CA GLU A 374 4.71 -31.37 1.05
C GLU A 374 3.91 -31.00 2.30
N ARG A 375 4.34 -30.00 3.06
CA ARG A 375 3.62 -29.51 4.23
C ARG A 375 2.18 -29.13 3.90
N LYS A 376 1.21 -29.59 4.69
CA LYS A 376 -0.16 -29.07 4.61
C LYS A 376 -0.24 -27.70 5.26
N ILE A 377 -0.87 -26.74 4.58
CA ILE A 377 -0.94 -25.36 5.03
C ILE A 377 -2.40 -24.94 5.09
N GLU A 378 -2.86 -24.55 6.27
CA GLU A 378 -4.20 -24.01 6.48
C GLU A 378 -4.29 -22.55 5.98
N SER A 379 -5.46 -22.21 5.44
CA SER A 379 -5.78 -20.85 4.97
C SER A 379 -6.08 -19.88 6.11
N ILE A 380 -6.65 -20.40 7.20
CA ILE A 380 -6.97 -19.68 8.44
C ILE A 380 -5.92 -20.02 9.48
N VAL A 381 -5.55 -19.05 10.33
CA VAL A 381 -4.66 -19.29 11.47
C VAL A 381 -5.43 -19.15 12.77
N HIS A 382 -5.34 -20.19 13.60
CA HIS A 382 -5.87 -20.24 14.96
C HIS A 382 -4.85 -19.64 15.93
N VAL A 383 -5.25 -18.59 16.64
CA VAL A 383 -4.40 -17.82 17.58
C VAL A 383 -4.79 -18.13 19.03
N SER A 384 -6.09 -18.21 19.33
CA SER A 384 -6.59 -18.56 20.66
C SER A 384 -7.96 -19.23 20.61
N GLU A 385 -8.32 -19.96 21.67
CA GLU A 385 -9.59 -20.69 21.79
C GLU A 385 -10.51 -20.07 22.85
N LYS A 386 -10.90 -18.80 22.68
CA LYS A 386 -11.89 -18.19 23.59
C LYS A 386 -13.31 -18.49 23.11
N ASN A 387 -14.15 -19.01 24.00
CA ASN A 387 -15.57 -19.14 23.71
C ASN A 387 -16.28 -17.83 24.05
N PHE A 388 -17.25 -17.45 23.22
CA PHE A 388 -18.02 -16.22 23.39
C PHE A 388 -19.50 -16.54 23.43
N ASN A 389 -20.25 -15.77 24.21
CA ASN A 389 -21.70 -15.88 24.25
C ASN A 389 -22.28 -15.40 22.90
N PRO A 390 -23.05 -16.23 22.16
CA PRO A 390 -23.67 -15.83 20.90
C PRO A 390 -24.66 -14.66 21.00
N GLU A 391 -25.17 -14.38 22.20
CA GLU A 391 -26.05 -13.24 22.49
C GLU A 391 -25.26 -11.91 22.61
N GLU A 392 -23.95 -11.98 22.84
CA GLU A 392 -23.07 -10.80 22.91
C GLU A 392 -22.44 -10.47 21.56
N PRO A 393 -21.95 -9.23 21.34
CA PRO A 393 -21.32 -8.87 20.07
C PRO A 393 -20.05 -9.68 19.79
N ALA A 394 -20.18 -10.73 18.98
CA ALA A 394 -19.10 -11.59 18.51
C ALA A 394 -18.65 -11.11 17.12
N ILE A 395 -17.45 -10.55 17.08
CA ILE A 395 -16.99 -9.61 16.06
C ILE A 395 -16.05 -10.30 15.06
N GLY A 396 -16.42 -10.19 13.79
CA GLY A 396 -15.51 -10.29 12.65
C GLY A 396 -15.09 -8.89 12.20
N LEU A 397 -13.80 -8.64 11.99
CA LEU A 397 -13.30 -7.36 11.46
C LEU A 397 -12.68 -7.57 10.08
N ILE A 398 -13.25 -6.94 9.05
CA ILE A 398 -12.73 -6.94 7.69
C ILE A 398 -12.06 -5.58 7.43
N GLY A 399 -10.75 -5.61 7.16
CA GLY A 399 -9.97 -4.40 6.99
C GLY A 399 -9.60 -3.78 8.33
N ALA A 400 -8.32 -3.89 8.69
CA ALA A 400 -7.79 -3.30 9.91
C ALA A 400 -6.57 -2.42 9.56
N GLY A 401 -6.79 -1.46 8.68
CA GLY A 401 -5.82 -0.43 8.33
C GLY A 401 -5.49 0.50 9.49
N GLY A 402 -4.76 1.58 9.22
CA GLY A 402 -4.38 2.55 10.25
C GLY A 402 -5.57 3.12 11.03
N PHE A 403 -6.69 3.39 10.34
CA PHE A 403 -7.91 3.86 11.00
C PHE A 403 -8.50 2.80 11.95
N GLY A 404 -8.74 1.57 11.46
CA GLY A 404 -9.29 0.48 12.26
C GLY A 404 -8.44 0.15 13.49
N GLN A 405 -7.12 0.17 13.37
CA GLN A 405 -6.20 -0.08 14.50
C GLN A 405 -6.13 1.06 15.52
N ASN A 406 -6.28 2.32 15.08
CA ASN A 406 -6.11 3.48 15.95
C ASN A 406 -7.42 3.94 16.61
N PHE A 407 -8.57 3.70 15.99
CA PHE A 407 -9.86 4.22 16.46
C PHE A 407 -10.87 3.12 16.78
N LEU A 408 -11.10 2.16 15.87
CA LEU A 408 -12.15 1.16 16.05
C LEU A 408 -11.76 0.07 17.06
N LEU A 409 -10.63 -0.62 16.83
CA LEU A 409 -10.17 -1.73 17.68
C LEU A 409 -9.98 -1.32 19.16
N PRO A 410 -9.38 -0.15 19.48
CA PRO A 410 -9.30 0.32 20.85
C PRO A 410 -10.68 0.59 21.48
N ALA A 411 -11.65 1.07 20.70
CA ALA A 411 -13.01 1.32 21.19
C ALA A 411 -13.78 0.02 21.46
N MET A 412 -13.52 -1.04 20.69
CA MET A 412 -14.17 -2.34 20.86
C MET A 412 -13.60 -3.18 22.02
N LYS A 413 -12.35 -2.93 22.46
CA LYS A 413 -11.56 -3.85 23.31
C LYS A 413 -12.26 -4.34 24.58
N GLU A 414 -13.08 -3.51 25.21
CA GLU A 414 -13.75 -3.84 26.49
C GLU A 414 -15.19 -4.35 26.29
N LYS A 415 -15.77 -4.18 25.10
CA LYS A 415 -17.21 -4.40 24.86
C LYS A 415 -17.50 -5.42 23.76
N GLY A 416 -16.50 -5.82 22.99
CA GLY A 416 -16.62 -6.74 21.86
C GLY A 416 -15.84 -8.02 22.08
N ASN A 417 -16.38 -9.12 21.55
CA ASN A 417 -15.76 -10.43 21.56
C ASN A 417 -15.05 -10.66 20.22
N PHE A 418 -13.72 -10.63 20.20
CA PHE A 418 -12.94 -10.69 18.97
C PHE A 418 -12.78 -12.12 18.43
N VAL A 419 -13.51 -12.46 17.38
CA VAL A 419 -13.50 -13.82 16.80
C VAL A 419 -12.47 -13.91 15.68
N THR A 420 -12.68 -13.18 14.59
CA THR A 420 -11.84 -13.28 13.38
C THR A 420 -11.47 -11.90 12.85
N VAL A 421 -10.20 -11.71 12.50
CA VAL A 421 -9.74 -10.54 11.76
C VAL A 421 -9.27 -10.93 10.36
N VAL A 422 -9.74 -10.19 9.35
CA VAL A 422 -9.36 -10.35 7.94
C VAL A 422 -8.66 -9.11 7.45
N THR A 423 -7.48 -9.29 6.84
CA THR A 423 -6.77 -8.22 6.15
C THR A 423 -6.12 -8.72 4.88
N GLY A 424 -5.98 -7.86 3.86
CA GLY A 424 -5.30 -8.23 2.61
C GLY A 424 -3.79 -8.49 2.73
N ARG A 425 -3.18 -8.31 3.92
CA ARG A 425 -1.77 -8.60 4.18
C ARG A 425 -1.64 -9.62 5.31
N PRO A 426 -1.22 -10.86 5.05
CA PRO A 426 -1.20 -11.94 6.04
C PRO A 426 -0.52 -11.59 7.37
N GLN A 427 0.67 -11.00 7.32
CA GLN A 427 1.43 -10.60 8.50
C GLN A 427 0.71 -9.54 9.36
N ASN A 428 -0.10 -8.67 8.73
CA ASN A 428 -0.88 -7.69 9.46
C ASN A 428 -2.06 -8.37 10.16
N ALA A 429 -2.73 -9.32 9.50
CA ALA A 429 -3.82 -10.08 10.09
C ALA A 429 -3.35 -10.79 11.36
N ARG A 430 -2.20 -11.50 11.27
CA ARG A 430 -1.59 -12.17 12.42
C ARG A 430 -1.23 -11.21 13.55
N ASN A 431 -0.50 -10.14 13.25
CA ASN A 431 -0.08 -9.17 14.25
C ASN A 431 -1.26 -8.48 14.96
N ILE A 432 -2.35 -8.20 14.24
CA ILE A 432 -3.55 -7.60 14.83
C ILE A 432 -4.28 -8.62 15.71
N ALA A 433 -4.35 -9.88 15.26
CA ALA A 433 -4.95 -10.95 16.05
C ALA A 433 -4.22 -11.15 17.39
N ASP A 434 -2.90 -11.24 17.36
CA ASP A 434 -2.07 -11.38 18.57
C ASP A 434 -2.23 -10.15 19.49
N LYS A 435 -2.19 -8.93 18.93
CA LYS A 435 -2.23 -7.68 19.69
C LYS A 435 -3.57 -7.41 20.38
N PHE A 436 -4.68 -7.70 19.70
CA PHE A 436 -6.02 -7.41 20.21
C PHE A 436 -6.72 -8.64 20.79
N GLY A 437 -6.16 -9.84 20.62
CA GLY A 437 -6.64 -11.08 21.20
C GLY A 437 -7.81 -11.70 20.44
N PHE A 438 -7.74 -11.71 19.11
CA PHE A 438 -8.68 -12.46 18.26
C PHE A 438 -8.44 -13.98 18.38
N ASN A 439 -9.49 -14.77 18.17
CA ASN A 439 -9.36 -16.23 18.10
C ASN A 439 -8.67 -16.70 16.84
N THR A 440 -8.99 -16.09 15.69
CA THR A 440 -8.44 -16.48 14.39
C THR A 440 -8.11 -15.28 13.52
N CYS A 441 -7.29 -15.49 12.50
CA CYS A 441 -7.07 -14.53 11.43
C CYS A 441 -7.08 -15.20 10.06
N SER A 442 -7.55 -14.47 9.05
CA SER A 442 -7.68 -14.95 7.67
C SER A 442 -7.31 -13.87 6.64
N GLY A 443 -7.06 -14.29 5.40
CA GLY A 443 -7.01 -13.43 4.22
C GLY A 443 -8.31 -13.39 3.42
N ASP A 444 -9.28 -14.27 3.68
CA ASP A 444 -10.57 -14.30 2.99
C ASP A 444 -11.69 -13.78 3.91
N ALA A 445 -12.43 -12.79 3.43
CA ALA A 445 -13.59 -12.23 4.14
C ALA A 445 -14.74 -13.23 4.26
N ASN A 446 -14.84 -14.22 3.35
CA ASN A 446 -15.86 -15.27 3.42
C ASN A 446 -15.75 -16.10 4.69
N ASP A 447 -14.55 -16.24 5.26
CA ASP A 447 -14.36 -16.94 6.54
C ASP A 447 -15.10 -16.24 7.69
N ILE A 448 -15.28 -14.91 7.62
CA ILE A 448 -16.11 -14.18 8.58
C ILE A 448 -17.59 -14.45 8.33
N PHE A 449 -18.03 -14.42 7.06
CA PHE A 449 -19.45 -14.56 6.71
C PHE A 449 -19.98 -15.97 6.96
N ASN A 450 -19.13 -16.99 6.80
CA ASN A 450 -19.46 -18.40 6.99
C ASN A 450 -19.30 -18.88 8.43
N ASP A 451 -18.63 -18.11 9.30
CA ASP A 451 -18.48 -18.47 10.71
C ASP A 451 -19.77 -18.17 11.50
N ALA A 452 -20.43 -19.23 11.96
CA ALA A 452 -21.65 -19.15 12.76
C ALA A 452 -21.44 -18.50 14.15
N ARG A 453 -20.19 -18.47 14.65
CA ARG A 453 -19.84 -17.82 15.93
C ARG A 453 -19.87 -16.29 15.81
N ILE A 454 -19.76 -15.75 14.60
CA ILE A 454 -19.74 -14.29 14.35
C ILE A 454 -21.15 -13.81 14.10
N ASN A 455 -21.65 -12.91 14.95
CA ASN A 455 -22.95 -12.27 14.76
C ASN A 455 -22.85 -10.80 14.31
N THR A 456 -21.66 -10.21 14.35
CA THR A 456 -21.43 -8.79 14.07
C THR A 456 -20.17 -8.61 13.22
N VAL A 457 -20.25 -7.85 12.13
CA VAL A 457 -19.14 -7.58 11.22
C VAL A 457 -18.83 -6.09 11.22
N PHE A 458 -17.56 -5.75 11.41
CA PHE A 458 -17.03 -4.41 11.21
C PHE A 458 -16.25 -4.36 9.90
N ILE A 459 -16.53 -3.37 9.06
CA ILE A 459 -15.90 -3.18 7.74
C ILE A 459 -15.15 -1.85 7.76
N ALA A 460 -13.83 -1.89 7.66
CA ALA A 460 -12.96 -0.72 7.58
C ALA A 460 -11.89 -0.89 6.47
N THR A 461 -12.38 -1.25 5.29
CA THR A 461 -11.61 -1.45 4.05
C THR A 461 -11.55 -0.17 3.20
N ARG A 462 -11.11 -0.29 1.94
CA ARG A 462 -11.25 0.79 0.95
C ARG A 462 -12.71 0.85 0.46
N HIS A 463 -13.14 2.03 0.03
CA HIS A 463 -14.56 2.36 -0.16
C HIS A 463 -15.28 1.47 -1.18
N ASP A 464 -14.58 1.07 -2.24
CA ASP A 464 -15.06 0.19 -3.31
C ASP A 464 -15.60 -1.15 -2.82
N SER A 465 -14.99 -1.69 -1.77
CA SER A 465 -15.36 -2.98 -1.21
C SER A 465 -16.51 -2.93 -0.19
N HIS A 466 -16.92 -1.73 0.25
CA HIS A 466 -17.90 -1.59 1.34
C HIS A 466 -19.25 -2.21 0.98
N ALA A 467 -19.80 -1.91 -0.19
CA ALA A 467 -21.11 -2.39 -0.59
C ALA A 467 -21.18 -3.93 -0.64
N ASP A 468 -20.17 -4.58 -1.22
CA ASP A 468 -20.10 -6.04 -1.30
C ASP A 468 -20.08 -6.69 0.10
N TYR A 469 -19.22 -6.18 0.99
CA TYR A 469 -19.14 -6.71 2.36
C TYR A 469 -20.39 -6.41 3.20
N VAL A 470 -21.04 -5.25 3.01
CA VAL A 470 -22.32 -4.94 3.67
C VAL A 470 -23.40 -5.92 3.21
N LEU A 471 -23.52 -6.13 1.90
CA LEU A 471 -24.49 -7.07 1.34
C LEU A 471 -24.25 -8.49 1.84
N LYS A 472 -23.00 -8.97 1.82
CA LYS A 472 -22.63 -10.29 2.37
C LYS A 472 -22.96 -10.39 3.86
N GLY A 473 -22.61 -9.38 4.66
CA GLY A 473 -22.91 -9.35 6.09
C GLY A 473 -24.41 -9.47 6.39
N LEU A 474 -25.23 -8.66 5.72
CA LEU A 474 -26.69 -8.67 5.90
C LEU A 474 -27.32 -9.98 5.41
N ASN A 475 -26.90 -10.49 4.24
CA ASN A 475 -27.41 -11.74 3.67
C ASN A 475 -27.02 -12.97 4.51
N SER A 476 -25.87 -12.93 5.18
CA SER A 476 -25.44 -13.95 6.14
C SER A 476 -26.09 -13.78 7.53
N GLY A 477 -27.05 -12.87 7.69
CA GLY A 477 -27.79 -12.69 8.94
C GLY A 477 -26.96 -12.06 10.08
N LYS A 478 -25.94 -11.26 9.74
CA LYS A 478 -25.05 -10.61 10.72
C LYS A 478 -25.39 -9.11 10.85
N ASN A 479 -25.16 -8.56 12.03
CA ASN A 479 -25.16 -7.11 12.24
C ASN A 479 -23.95 -6.50 11.53
N VAL A 480 -24.08 -5.32 10.95
CA VAL A 480 -23.03 -4.68 10.14
C VAL A 480 -22.74 -3.28 10.65
N PHE A 481 -21.47 -3.02 10.96
CA PHE A 481 -20.90 -1.69 11.05
C PHE A 481 -19.96 -1.48 9.87
N VAL A 482 -20.13 -0.40 9.11
CA VAL A 482 -19.27 -0.07 7.97
C VAL A 482 -18.76 1.35 8.10
N GLU A 483 -17.45 1.54 7.89
CA GLU A 483 -16.89 2.88 7.80
C GLU A 483 -17.47 3.64 6.60
N LYS A 484 -17.49 4.96 6.69
CA LYS A 484 -18.02 5.80 5.60
C LYS A 484 -17.08 5.77 4.38
N PRO A 485 -17.63 5.81 3.16
CA PRO A 485 -19.06 5.88 2.80
C PRO A 485 -19.73 4.51 2.81
N LEU A 486 -21.07 4.46 2.82
CA LEU A 486 -21.81 3.19 2.74
C LEU A 486 -21.51 2.43 1.44
N CYS A 487 -21.47 3.13 0.30
CA CYS A 487 -21.22 2.58 -1.03
C CYS A 487 -20.76 3.69 -1.99
N LEU A 488 -20.26 3.29 -3.17
CA LEU A 488 -19.79 4.23 -4.20
C LEU A 488 -20.83 4.53 -5.28
N LEU A 489 -21.82 3.65 -5.48
CA LEU A 489 -22.77 3.75 -6.59
C LEU A 489 -24.24 3.78 -6.12
N PRO A 490 -25.11 4.58 -6.75
CA PRO A 490 -26.55 4.60 -6.43
C PRO A 490 -27.25 3.24 -6.55
N LYS A 491 -26.81 2.41 -7.50
CA LYS A 491 -27.32 1.03 -7.66
C LYS A 491 -27.03 0.18 -6.41
N GLN A 492 -25.81 0.28 -5.88
CA GLN A 492 -25.41 -0.43 -4.65
C GLN A 492 -26.26 0.02 -3.45
N LEU A 493 -26.57 1.33 -3.33
CA LEU A 493 -27.46 1.83 -2.26
C LEU A 493 -28.85 1.18 -2.32
N THR A 494 -29.38 0.99 -3.54
CA THR A 494 -30.67 0.32 -3.76
C THR A 494 -30.62 -1.16 -3.37
N GLU A 495 -29.52 -1.85 -3.71
CA GLU A 495 -29.30 -3.25 -3.33
C GLU A 495 -29.17 -3.41 -1.81
N ILE A 496 -28.43 -2.51 -1.15
CA ILE A 496 -28.27 -2.49 0.31
C ILE A 496 -29.61 -2.28 1.00
N LYS A 497 -30.46 -1.37 0.51
CA LYS A 497 -31.80 -1.16 1.05
C LYS A 497 -32.64 -2.45 1.03
N LYS A 498 -32.67 -3.15 -0.10
CA LYS A 498 -33.40 -4.42 -0.23
C LYS A 498 -32.85 -5.50 0.71
N ALA A 499 -31.53 -5.60 0.82
CA ALA A 499 -30.88 -6.56 1.72
C ALA A 499 -31.17 -6.24 3.21
N TYR A 500 -31.11 -4.96 3.58
CA TYR A 500 -31.41 -4.49 4.94
C TYR A 500 -32.85 -4.85 5.34
N GLU A 501 -33.83 -4.48 4.50
CA GLU A 501 -35.26 -4.76 4.71
C GLU A 501 -35.55 -6.26 4.86
N LYS A 502 -34.83 -7.11 4.10
CA LYS A 502 -34.97 -8.57 4.18
C LYS A 502 -34.27 -9.18 5.39
N SER A 503 -33.14 -8.63 5.83
CA SER A 503 -32.27 -9.25 6.84
C SER A 503 -32.85 -9.20 8.26
N GLY A 504 -33.58 -8.14 8.59
CA GLY A 504 -33.96 -7.82 9.97
C GLY A 504 -32.77 -7.54 10.90
N LYS A 505 -31.56 -7.34 10.36
CA LYS A 505 -30.34 -7.10 11.11
C LYS A 505 -30.00 -5.62 11.17
N ARG A 506 -29.07 -5.27 12.07
CA ARG A 506 -28.63 -3.88 12.28
C ARG A 506 -27.61 -3.50 11.21
N LEU A 507 -27.72 -2.29 10.68
CA LEU A 507 -26.72 -1.66 9.82
C LEU A 507 -26.42 -0.27 10.36
N MET A 508 -25.14 0.03 10.57
CA MET A 508 -24.67 1.35 10.97
C MET A 508 -23.47 1.79 10.11
N VAL A 509 -23.47 3.06 9.72
CA VAL A 509 -22.34 3.71 9.03
C VAL A 509 -21.56 4.54 10.06
N GLY A 510 -20.23 4.57 9.93
CA GLY A 510 -19.28 5.32 10.77
C GLY A 510 -19.38 6.85 10.69
N TYR A 511 -20.57 7.42 10.91
CA TYR A 511 -20.82 8.85 11.02
C TYR A 511 -20.51 9.39 12.42
N ASN A 512 -19.25 9.22 12.83
CA ASN A 512 -18.78 9.42 14.20
C ASN A 512 -19.08 10.81 14.81
N ARG A 513 -19.09 11.88 14.00
CA ARG A 513 -19.22 13.27 14.48
C ARG A 513 -20.49 13.49 15.30
N ARG A 514 -21.58 12.77 14.98
CA ARG A 514 -22.83 12.77 15.74
C ARG A 514 -22.59 12.53 17.22
N PHE A 515 -21.61 11.69 17.57
CA PHE A 515 -21.36 11.25 18.94
C PHE A 515 -20.26 12.04 19.64
N ALA A 516 -19.75 13.12 19.04
CA ALA A 516 -18.72 13.95 19.65
C ALA A 516 -19.28 14.68 20.90
N PRO A 517 -18.56 14.69 22.04
CA PRO A 517 -19.08 15.28 23.28
C PRO A 517 -19.50 16.74 23.16
N LEU A 518 -18.71 17.57 22.48
CA LEU A 518 -19.05 18.98 22.27
C LEU A 518 -20.24 19.15 21.32
N LEU A 519 -20.43 18.25 20.36
CA LEU A 519 -21.59 18.29 19.47
C LEU A 519 -22.88 17.91 20.21
N GLN A 520 -22.82 16.87 21.05
CA GLN A 520 -23.94 16.46 21.89
C GLN A 520 -24.35 17.59 22.85
N GLU A 521 -23.38 18.26 23.47
CA GLU A 521 -23.65 19.42 24.32
C GLU A 521 -24.26 20.60 23.54
N MET A 522 -23.75 20.86 22.33
CA MET A 522 -24.31 21.88 21.44
C MET A 522 -25.77 21.58 21.11
N LYS A 523 -26.08 20.35 20.70
CA LYS A 523 -27.44 19.92 20.33
C LYS A 523 -28.40 19.93 21.52
N GLN A 524 -27.95 19.57 22.71
CA GLN A 524 -28.76 19.63 23.94
C GLN A 524 -29.10 21.08 24.32
N LYS A 525 -28.18 22.01 24.09
CA LYS A 525 -28.32 23.41 24.50
C LYS A 525 -28.96 24.29 23.44
N LEU A 526 -28.92 23.94 22.16
CA LEU A 526 -29.73 24.59 21.13
C LEU A 526 -31.15 24.01 21.16
N SER A 527 -32.19 24.86 21.08
CA SER A 527 -33.56 24.36 20.90
C SER A 527 -33.69 23.79 19.49
N SER A 528 -34.34 22.64 19.37
CA SER A 528 -34.61 21.93 18.12
C SER A 528 -36.01 22.19 17.56
N ASP A 529 -36.79 23.07 18.19
CA ASP A 529 -38.23 23.21 17.91
C ASP A 529 -38.51 24.10 16.70
N LEU A 530 -37.50 24.83 16.21
CA LEU A 530 -37.59 25.74 15.07
C LEU A 530 -36.54 25.39 14.00
N PRO A 531 -36.79 25.76 12.73
CA PRO A 531 -35.82 25.58 11.65
C PRO A 531 -34.46 26.18 11.97
N LEU A 532 -33.40 25.48 11.60
CA LEU A 532 -32.01 25.90 11.80
C LEU A 532 -31.38 26.41 10.50
N ALA A 533 -30.48 27.37 10.62
CA ALA A 533 -29.51 27.69 9.57
C ALA A 533 -28.12 27.22 9.99
N ILE A 534 -27.46 26.41 9.16
CA ILE A 534 -26.19 25.75 9.49
C ILE A 534 -25.12 26.16 8.48
N ASN A 535 -23.96 26.64 8.94
CA ASN A 535 -22.79 26.90 8.12
C ASN A 535 -21.64 25.99 8.55
N TYR A 536 -21.11 25.21 7.62
CA TYR A 536 -20.02 24.27 7.91
C TYR A 536 -18.87 24.43 6.92
N ARG A 537 -17.73 24.92 7.40
CA ARG A 537 -16.49 25.05 6.61
C ARG A 537 -15.51 23.92 6.94
N ILE A 538 -14.96 23.31 5.90
CA ILE A 538 -13.94 22.28 5.98
C ILE A 538 -12.72 22.70 5.15
N ASN A 539 -11.61 22.97 5.83
CA ASN A 539 -10.28 23.18 5.26
C ASN A 539 -9.55 21.83 5.12
N ALA A 540 -9.89 21.10 4.07
CA ALA A 540 -9.56 19.69 3.93
C ALA A 540 -8.12 19.44 3.45
N GLY A 541 -7.45 20.46 2.89
CA GLY A 541 -6.10 20.40 2.33
C GLY A 541 -6.00 19.55 1.05
N SER A 542 -4.86 19.61 0.35
CA SER A 542 -4.65 18.87 -0.90
C SER A 542 -4.24 17.42 -0.65
N ILE A 543 -4.71 16.49 -1.48
CA ILE A 543 -4.19 15.11 -1.53
C ILE A 543 -3.45 14.87 -2.85
N PRO A 544 -2.39 14.05 -2.87
CA PRO A 544 -1.66 13.73 -4.11
C PRO A 544 -2.58 13.08 -5.15
N LYS A 545 -2.33 13.37 -6.44
CA LYS A 545 -3.10 12.82 -7.57
C LYS A 545 -3.14 11.29 -7.56
N GLY A 546 -2.01 10.63 -7.28
CA GLY A 546 -1.93 9.16 -7.23
C GLY A 546 -2.47 8.51 -5.95
N HIS A 547 -3.14 9.27 -5.07
CA HIS A 547 -3.72 8.70 -3.86
C HIS A 547 -5.03 7.97 -4.20
N TRP A 548 -5.24 6.77 -3.65
CA TRP A 548 -6.40 5.90 -3.95
C TRP A 548 -7.78 6.56 -3.79
N ILE A 549 -7.89 7.62 -2.98
CA ILE A 549 -9.13 8.39 -2.82
C ILE A 549 -9.54 9.07 -4.15
N GLN A 550 -8.56 9.48 -4.96
CA GLN A 550 -8.78 10.13 -6.26
C GLN A 550 -9.12 9.15 -7.37
N ASP A 551 -8.85 7.86 -7.16
CA ASP A 551 -9.34 6.84 -8.07
C ASP A 551 -10.86 6.74 -7.90
N VAL A 552 -11.59 7.03 -8.97
CA VAL A 552 -13.07 7.04 -8.95
C VAL A 552 -13.64 5.65 -8.64
N ASN A 553 -12.95 4.59 -9.05
CA ASN A 553 -13.40 3.21 -8.85
C ASN A 553 -13.07 2.68 -7.46
N ILE A 554 -12.01 3.19 -6.82
CA ILE A 554 -11.57 2.74 -5.48
C ILE A 554 -12.06 3.66 -4.37
N GLY A 555 -11.86 4.97 -4.55
CA GLY A 555 -12.11 6.01 -3.56
C GLY A 555 -13.41 6.77 -3.74
N GLY A 556 -13.87 6.93 -4.99
CA GLY A 556 -15.07 7.71 -5.33
C GLY A 556 -14.91 9.23 -5.15
N GLY A 557 -13.68 9.73 -5.02
CA GLY A 557 -13.39 11.13 -4.76
C GLY A 557 -13.78 11.60 -3.36
N ARG A 558 -13.60 12.89 -3.08
CA ARG A 558 -13.82 13.44 -1.73
C ARG A 558 -15.28 13.73 -1.42
N ILE A 559 -16.13 13.92 -2.43
CA ILE A 559 -17.56 14.14 -2.21
C ILE A 559 -18.21 12.88 -1.60
N ILE A 560 -18.09 11.74 -2.27
CA ILE A 560 -18.58 10.47 -1.72
C ILE A 560 -17.76 10.06 -0.51
N GLY A 561 -16.43 10.14 -0.59
CA GLY A 561 -15.53 9.60 0.41
C GLY A 561 -15.42 10.38 1.72
N GLU A 562 -15.65 11.70 1.75
CA GLU A 562 -15.51 12.53 2.96
C GLU A 562 -16.70 13.48 3.18
N VAL A 563 -17.26 14.09 2.14
CA VAL A 563 -18.36 15.07 2.27
C VAL A 563 -19.66 14.44 2.78
N CYS A 564 -19.90 13.15 2.49
CA CYS A 564 -21.01 12.39 3.06
C CYS A 564 -21.13 12.55 4.58
N HIS A 565 -19.99 12.69 5.27
CA HIS A 565 -19.92 12.87 6.70
C HIS A 565 -20.53 14.21 7.16
N PHE A 566 -20.31 15.27 6.40
CA PHE A 566 -20.84 16.60 6.72
C PHE A 566 -22.31 16.74 6.33
N VAL A 567 -22.73 16.08 5.23
CA VAL A 567 -24.15 15.98 4.86
C VAL A 567 -24.93 15.28 5.97
N ASP A 568 -24.42 14.15 6.46
CA ASP A 568 -24.98 13.43 7.59
C ASP A 568 -25.05 14.29 8.85
N LEU A 569 -23.96 14.97 9.21
CA LEU A 569 -23.92 15.81 10.40
C LEU A 569 -24.93 16.96 10.34
N CYS A 570 -25.05 17.62 9.18
CA CYS A 570 -26.04 18.68 8.99
C CYS A 570 -27.47 18.16 9.12
N ALA A 571 -27.77 16.98 8.57
CA ALA A 571 -29.08 16.32 8.73
C ALA A 571 -29.36 15.97 10.19
N HIS A 572 -28.36 15.44 10.90
CA HIS A 572 -28.48 15.14 12.33
C HIS A 572 -28.78 16.39 13.16
N LEU A 573 -28.15 17.53 12.87
CA LEU A 573 -28.39 18.78 13.56
C LEU A 573 -29.75 19.39 13.23
N ALA A 574 -30.13 19.39 11.94
CA ALA A 574 -31.44 19.83 11.49
C ALA A 574 -32.58 18.96 12.05
N GLY A 575 -32.29 17.71 12.43
CA GLY A 575 -33.29 16.76 12.93
C GLY A 575 -34.32 16.40 11.87
N SER A 576 -33.95 16.46 10.58
CA SER A 576 -34.86 16.32 9.45
C SER A 576 -34.12 15.78 8.22
N SER A 577 -34.88 15.21 7.28
CA SER A 577 -34.34 14.65 6.04
C SER A 577 -33.98 15.75 5.05
N VAL A 578 -32.90 15.57 4.30
CA VAL A 578 -32.56 16.42 3.15
C VAL A 578 -33.58 16.15 2.03
N VAL A 579 -34.14 17.20 1.46
CA VAL A 579 -35.14 17.14 0.37
C VAL A 579 -34.66 17.78 -0.94
N ALA A 580 -33.63 18.63 -0.88
CA ALA A 580 -33.01 19.20 -2.08
C ALA A 580 -31.55 19.61 -1.85
N VAL A 581 -30.77 19.60 -2.93
CA VAL A 581 -29.33 19.89 -2.96
C VAL A 581 -28.98 20.78 -4.16
N SER A 582 -28.11 21.77 -3.97
CA SER A 582 -27.42 22.48 -5.05
C SER A 582 -25.92 22.53 -4.75
N ALA A 583 -25.05 22.31 -5.72
CA ALA A 583 -23.61 22.24 -5.51
C ALA A 583 -22.78 22.78 -6.67
N ASN A 584 -21.77 23.60 -6.35
CA ASN A 584 -20.83 24.16 -7.33
C ASN A 584 -19.39 23.78 -6.96
N VAL A 585 -18.62 23.35 -7.95
CA VAL A 585 -17.20 23.02 -7.81
C VAL A 585 -16.33 24.14 -8.38
N MET A 586 -15.20 24.40 -7.73
CA MET A 586 -14.15 25.25 -8.30
C MET A 586 -13.46 24.50 -9.44
N ALA A 587 -13.28 25.16 -10.58
CA ALA A 587 -12.55 24.58 -11.70
C ALA A 587 -11.09 24.30 -11.31
N ASP A 588 -10.61 23.11 -11.61
CA ASP A 588 -9.21 22.71 -11.42
C ASP A 588 -8.70 21.94 -12.66
N THR A 589 -7.39 21.96 -12.90
CA THR A 589 -6.77 21.39 -14.12
C THR A 589 -6.82 19.86 -14.18
N LEU A 590 -7.11 19.21 -13.06
CA LEU A 590 -7.16 17.76 -12.90
C LEU A 590 -8.60 17.24 -12.80
N ASN A 591 -9.59 18.14 -12.80
CA ASN A 591 -11.02 17.91 -12.57
C ASN A 591 -11.32 17.00 -11.37
N LEU A 592 -10.64 17.23 -10.23
CA LEU A 592 -10.77 16.39 -9.03
C LEU A 592 -12.04 16.67 -8.24
N GLN A 593 -12.65 17.85 -8.42
CA GLN A 593 -13.88 18.28 -7.74
C GLN A 593 -13.72 18.37 -6.21
N ASP A 594 -12.50 18.61 -5.75
CA ASP A 594 -12.13 18.59 -4.33
C ASP A 594 -12.40 19.91 -3.58
N THR A 595 -12.79 20.97 -4.30
CA THR A 595 -13.18 22.26 -3.73
C THR A 595 -14.60 22.57 -4.17
N VAL A 596 -15.56 22.42 -3.24
CA VAL A 596 -17.00 22.42 -3.52
C VAL A 596 -17.78 23.21 -2.47
N ALA A 597 -18.79 23.95 -2.92
CA ALA A 597 -19.78 24.62 -2.09
C ALA A 597 -21.15 23.98 -2.32
N ILE A 598 -21.83 23.58 -1.24
CA ILE A 598 -23.07 22.78 -1.27
C ILE A 598 -24.13 23.44 -0.40
N SER A 599 -25.33 23.62 -0.94
CA SER A 599 -26.53 24.03 -0.24
C SER A 599 -27.48 22.84 -0.06
N LEU A 600 -27.97 22.65 1.16
CA LEU A 600 -28.95 21.61 1.53
C LEU A 600 -30.24 22.27 2.02
N GLN A 601 -31.37 21.72 1.61
CA GLN A 601 -32.70 22.06 2.13
C GLN A 601 -33.28 20.84 2.86
N PHE A 602 -33.91 21.07 4.01
CA PHE A 602 -34.50 20.02 4.84
C PHE A 602 -36.03 20.12 4.88
N ASP A 603 -36.69 18.99 5.12
CA ASP A 603 -38.16 18.90 5.13
C ASP A 603 -38.81 19.83 6.18
N ASN A 604 -38.16 20.01 7.34
CA ASN A 604 -38.63 20.92 8.39
C ASN A 604 -38.34 22.42 8.11
N GLY A 605 -37.88 22.78 6.90
CA GLY A 605 -37.55 24.15 6.52
C GLY A 605 -36.16 24.63 6.97
N SER A 606 -35.37 23.79 7.65
CA SER A 606 -33.97 24.11 7.94
C SER A 606 -33.16 24.21 6.63
N ILE A 607 -32.02 24.89 6.69
CA ILE A 607 -31.05 24.98 5.59
C ILE A 607 -29.62 24.79 6.09
N ALA A 608 -28.76 24.24 5.23
CA ALA A 608 -27.34 24.13 5.53
C ALA A 608 -26.46 24.51 4.34
N GLN A 609 -25.30 25.09 4.63
CA GLN A 609 -24.23 25.37 3.69
C GLN A 609 -22.97 24.60 4.10
N ILE A 610 -22.43 23.80 3.18
CA ILE A 610 -21.17 23.09 3.35
C ILE A 610 -20.14 23.68 2.38
N ALA A 611 -19.08 24.25 2.93
CA ALA A 611 -17.95 24.82 2.22
C ALA A 611 -16.73 23.90 2.40
N TYR A 612 -16.47 23.03 1.42
CA TYR A 612 -15.41 22.03 1.49
C TYR A 612 -14.26 22.41 0.56
N TYR A 613 -13.10 22.73 1.11
CA TYR A 613 -11.99 23.35 0.38
C TYR A 613 -10.69 22.54 0.52
N SER A 614 -10.16 22.07 -0.60
CA SER A 614 -8.88 21.35 -0.65
C SER A 614 -7.67 22.28 -0.88
N ASN A 615 -7.91 23.53 -1.25
CA ASN A 615 -6.88 24.52 -1.58
C ASN A 615 -6.42 25.40 -0.40
N GLY A 616 -6.94 25.17 0.82
CA GLY A 616 -6.61 25.98 1.99
C GLY A 616 -5.30 25.57 2.69
N ASN A 617 -4.73 26.52 3.43
CA ASN A 617 -3.48 26.31 4.18
C ASN A 617 -3.74 25.52 5.48
N LYS A 618 -2.91 24.51 5.77
CA LYS A 618 -3.03 23.65 6.97
C LYS A 618 -2.95 24.39 8.32
N ASN A 619 -2.46 25.62 8.36
CA ASN A 619 -2.42 26.44 9.58
C ASN A 619 -3.82 26.88 10.04
N LEU A 620 -4.79 26.94 9.14
CA LEU A 620 -6.18 27.19 9.48
C LEU A 620 -6.82 25.88 9.99
N PRO A 621 -7.52 25.87 11.15
CA PRO A 621 -8.19 24.67 11.65
C PRO A 621 -9.11 24.02 10.62
N LYS A 622 -9.17 22.69 10.67
CA LYS A 622 -9.81 21.88 9.63
C LYS A 622 -11.31 22.17 9.57
N GLU A 623 -12.01 22.17 10.71
CA GLU A 623 -13.47 22.18 10.73
C GLU A 623 -13.99 23.38 11.53
N LYS A 624 -14.90 24.17 10.96
CA LYS A 624 -15.63 25.22 11.68
C LYS A 624 -17.11 25.12 11.36
N LEU A 625 -17.92 24.92 12.40
CA LEU A 625 -19.38 24.76 12.31
C LEU A 625 -20.07 25.89 13.08
N GLU A 626 -21.08 26.50 12.47
CA GLU A 626 -21.92 27.54 13.06
C GLU A 626 -23.40 27.15 12.87
N VAL A 627 -24.18 27.19 13.94
CA VAL A 627 -25.59 26.79 13.93
C VAL A 627 -26.42 27.91 14.54
N PHE A 628 -27.39 28.41 13.78
CA PHE A 628 -28.26 29.52 14.15
C PHE A 628 -29.69 28.99 14.35
N GLY A 629 -30.29 29.30 15.49
CA GLY A 629 -31.67 28.89 15.79
C GLY A 629 -32.18 29.44 17.12
N SER A 630 -33.45 29.80 17.17
CA SER A 630 -34.16 30.22 18.40
C SER A 630 -33.44 31.32 19.21
N GLY A 631 -32.93 32.35 18.53
CA GLY A 631 -32.20 33.48 19.15
C GLY A 631 -30.82 33.12 19.73
N SER A 632 -30.37 31.88 19.55
CA SER A 632 -29.04 31.41 19.97
C SER A 632 -28.19 31.08 18.75
N VAL A 633 -26.88 31.18 18.92
CA VAL A 633 -25.90 30.77 17.90
C VAL A 633 -24.86 29.90 18.57
N ALA A 634 -24.58 28.72 18.04
CA ALA A 634 -23.46 27.91 18.48
C ALA A 634 -22.34 27.90 17.44
N THR A 635 -21.11 27.98 17.90
CA THR A 635 -19.90 27.86 17.07
C THR A 635 -19.03 26.74 17.64
N LEU A 636 -18.72 25.74 16.81
CA LEU A 636 -17.82 24.65 17.12
C LEU A 636 -16.56 24.76 16.23
N ASP A 637 -15.42 25.00 16.85
CA ASP A 637 -14.12 25.09 16.18
C ASP A 637 -13.32 23.80 16.41
N ASP A 638 -13.19 23.03 15.34
CA ASP A 638 -12.37 21.83 15.17
C ASP A 638 -12.56 20.78 16.27
N PHE A 639 -13.76 20.68 16.85
CA PHE A 639 -14.07 19.83 18.01
C PHE A 639 -13.19 20.10 19.24
N LYS A 640 -12.61 21.29 19.33
CA LYS A 640 -11.78 21.75 20.44
C LYS A 640 -12.46 22.83 21.26
N THR A 641 -13.21 23.72 20.61
CA THR A 641 -13.90 24.82 21.31
C THR A 641 -15.35 24.88 20.88
N LEU A 642 -16.26 24.93 21.86
CA LEU A 642 -17.67 25.21 21.66
C LEU A 642 -17.99 26.55 22.33
N THR A 643 -18.67 27.44 21.63
CA THR A 643 -19.24 28.68 22.18
C THR A 643 -20.69 28.78 21.78
N ILE A 644 -21.59 29.10 22.71
CA ILE A 644 -23.02 29.31 22.46
C ILE A 644 -23.39 30.70 22.94
N TYR A 645 -23.73 31.55 21.99
CA TYR A 645 -24.21 32.92 22.18
C TYR A 645 -25.71 32.90 22.50
N GLY A 646 -26.16 33.84 23.34
CA GLY A 646 -27.52 33.90 23.87
C GLY A 646 -27.76 33.00 25.10
N LYS A 647 -26.77 32.16 25.47
CA LYS A 647 -26.76 31.32 26.68
C LYS A 647 -25.44 31.37 27.46
N ASP A 648 -24.51 32.22 27.03
CA ASP A 648 -23.18 32.45 27.61
C ASP A 648 -22.38 31.17 27.95
N VAL A 649 -22.41 30.19 27.04
CA VAL A 649 -21.63 28.95 27.20
C VAL A 649 -20.34 29.05 26.40
N SER A 650 -19.20 28.80 27.05
CA SER A 650 -17.93 28.61 26.36
C SER A 650 -17.16 27.44 26.99
N LYS A 651 -16.79 26.47 26.16
CA LYS A 651 -16.12 25.25 26.59
C LYS A 651 -14.95 24.94 25.68
N LYS A 652 -13.81 24.64 26.29
CA LYS A 652 -12.62 24.15 25.60
C LYS A 652 -12.36 22.71 26.03
N SER A 653 -12.09 21.85 25.06
CA SER A 653 -11.64 20.49 25.28
C SER A 653 -10.11 20.43 25.22
N GLY A 654 -9.50 19.61 26.09
CA GLY A 654 -8.08 19.32 26.05
C GLY A 654 -7.67 18.36 24.92
N ASN A 655 -8.64 17.72 24.27
CA ASN A 655 -8.43 16.80 23.15
C ASN A 655 -9.44 17.07 22.01
N GLN A 656 -9.15 16.55 20.82
CA GLN A 656 -10.03 16.60 19.66
C GLN A 656 -10.88 15.33 19.58
N ASP A 657 -11.83 15.15 20.50
CA ASP A 657 -12.72 14.00 20.46
C ASP A 657 -13.86 14.20 19.44
N LYS A 658 -13.80 13.44 18.35
CA LYS A 658 -14.82 13.44 17.28
C LYS A 658 -15.87 12.34 17.43
N GLY A 659 -15.90 11.59 18.53
CA GLY A 659 -17.00 10.65 18.83
C GLY A 659 -16.78 9.19 18.41
N HIS A 660 -15.64 8.80 17.82
CA HIS A 660 -15.41 7.42 17.35
C HIS A 660 -15.60 6.37 18.46
N LYS A 661 -15.09 6.63 19.67
CA LYS A 661 -15.23 5.69 20.80
C LYS A 661 -16.70 5.53 21.18
N GLN A 662 -17.43 6.63 21.25
CA GLN A 662 -18.83 6.64 21.67
C GLN A 662 -19.73 5.98 20.62
N GLU A 663 -19.46 6.23 19.34
CA GLU A 663 -20.13 5.59 18.22
C GLU A 663 -20.09 4.07 18.30
N VAL A 664 -18.88 3.50 18.39
CA VAL A 664 -18.65 2.06 18.47
C VAL A 664 -19.32 1.47 19.71
N ASN A 665 -19.20 2.15 20.86
CA ASN A 665 -19.80 1.71 22.11
C ASN A 665 -21.32 1.59 22.01
N LEU A 666 -21.99 2.63 21.49
CA LEU A 666 -23.44 2.65 21.36
C LEU A 666 -23.94 1.60 20.37
N PHE A 667 -23.19 1.33 19.30
CA PHE A 667 -23.53 0.25 18.37
C PHE A 667 -23.50 -1.12 19.05
N LEU A 668 -22.41 -1.44 19.76
CA LEU A 668 -22.25 -2.70 20.48
C LEU A 668 -23.28 -2.85 21.62
N GLU A 669 -23.59 -1.77 22.33
CA GLU A 669 -24.65 -1.74 23.34
C GLU A 669 -26.03 -1.98 22.74
N SER A 670 -26.30 -1.44 21.55
CA SER A 670 -27.58 -1.68 20.88
C SER A 670 -27.81 -3.15 20.54
N ILE A 671 -26.74 -3.88 20.25
CA ILE A 671 -26.77 -5.32 20.01
C ILE A 671 -27.00 -6.05 21.33
N ARG A 672 -26.20 -5.77 22.36
CA ARG A 672 -26.29 -6.42 23.69
C ARG A 672 -27.67 -6.23 24.34
N ASN A 673 -28.23 -5.02 24.24
CA ASN A 673 -29.50 -4.67 24.89
C ASN A 673 -30.71 -4.88 23.98
N ASN A 674 -30.49 -5.33 22.74
CA ASN A 674 -31.50 -5.38 21.69
C ASN A 674 -32.32 -4.07 21.54
N SER A 675 -31.68 -2.91 21.71
CA SER A 675 -32.33 -1.59 21.64
C SER A 675 -32.34 -1.02 20.21
N ALA A 676 -32.82 0.20 19.96
CA ALA A 676 -32.72 0.79 18.62
C ALA A 676 -31.26 0.98 18.18
N VAL A 677 -30.98 0.85 16.88
CA VAL A 677 -29.66 1.20 16.33
C VAL A 677 -29.40 2.71 16.51
N PRO A 678 -28.18 3.15 16.88
CA PRO A 678 -27.92 4.57 17.18
C PRO A 678 -28.17 5.55 16.03
N ILE A 679 -28.08 5.07 14.79
CA ILE A 679 -28.45 5.84 13.59
C ILE A 679 -29.49 5.04 12.82
N PRO A 680 -30.73 5.52 12.70
CA PRO A 680 -31.76 4.86 11.90
C PRO A 680 -31.34 4.70 10.44
N PHE A 681 -31.72 3.58 9.82
CA PHE A 681 -31.38 3.32 8.41
C PHE A 681 -31.97 4.35 7.46
N SER A 682 -33.13 4.92 7.76
CA SER A 682 -33.74 6.01 6.98
C SER A 682 -32.83 7.24 6.89
N GLU A 683 -32.14 7.59 7.99
CA GLU A 683 -31.17 8.70 7.99
C GLU A 683 -29.92 8.33 7.20
N ILE A 684 -29.37 7.13 7.39
CA ILE A 684 -28.22 6.63 6.62
C ILE A 684 -28.50 6.67 5.10
N TYR A 685 -29.67 6.20 4.71
CA TYR A 685 -30.11 6.17 3.32
C TYR A 685 -30.26 7.59 2.77
N ASN A 686 -30.94 8.49 3.49
CA ASN A 686 -31.12 9.88 3.07
C ASN A 686 -29.80 10.62 2.93
N SER A 687 -28.87 10.51 3.89
CA SER A 687 -27.55 11.16 3.80
C SER A 687 -26.71 10.61 2.64
N THR A 688 -26.75 9.31 2.39
CA THR A 688 -26.02 8.69 1.27
C THR A 688 -26.63 9.13 -0.07
N LEU A 689 -27.96 9.13 -0.20
CA LEU A 689 -28.67 9.58 -1.40
C LEU A 689 -28.43 11.07 -1.66
N ALA A 690 -28.53 11.91 -0.64
CA ALA A 690 -28.23 13.34 -0.74
C ALA A 690 -26.80 13.59 -1.25
N THR A 691 -25.83 12.78 -0.78
CA THR A 691 -24.45 12.88 -1.26
C THR A 691 -24.33 12.51 -2.75
N PHE A 692 -25.07 11.53 -3.26
CA PHE A 692 -25.14 11.28 -4.70
C PHE A 692 -25.80 12.45 -5.46
N LYS A 693 -26.83 13.07 -4.89
CA LYS A 693 -27.47 14.25 -5.48
C LYS A 693 -26.56 15.49 -5.51
N VAL A 694 -25.56 15.58 -4.63
CA VAL A 694 -24.49 16.58 -4.75
C VAL A 694 -23.76 16.41 -6.09
N LEU A 695 -23.32 15.19 -6.43
CA LEU A 695 -22.64 14.94 -7.71
C LEU A 695 -23.54 15.21 -8.92
N GLU A 696 -24.83 14.85 -8.83
CA GLU A 696 -25.82 15.14 -9.87
C GLU A 696 -25.95 16.65 -10.09
N SER A 697 -26.07 17.44 -9.02
CA SER A 697 -26.11 18.90 -9.12
C SER A 697 -24.83 19.48 -9.72
N VAL A 698 -23.66 18.97 -9.33
CA VAL A 698 -22.37 19.38 -9.93
C VAL A 698 -22.35 19.10 -11.43
N ALA A 699 -22.81 17.93 -11.87
CA ALA A 699 -22.91 17.59 -13.29
C ALA A 699 -23.90 18.50 -14.03
N MET A 700 -24.96 18.96 -13.34
CA MET A 700 -25.94 19.93 -13.83
C MET A 700 -25.52 21.39 -13.59
N LYS A 701 -24.23 21.67 -13.35
CA LYS A 701 -23.69 23.03 -13.17
C LYS A 701 -24.37 23.83 -12.05
N GLY A 702 -24.69 23.17 -10.95
CA GLY A 702 -25.22 23.78 -9.74
C GLY A 702 -26.74 23.92 -9.70
N GLU A 703 -27.47 23.36 -10.66
CA GLU A 703 -28.93 23.30 -10.59
C GLU A 703 -29.43 22.57 -9.32
N LEU A 704 -30.60 22.99 -8.82
CA LEU A 704 -31.22 22.39 -7.65
C LEU A 704 -31.78 21.01 -8.00
N VAL A 705 -31.31 19.98 -7.30
CA VAL A 705 -31.74 18.59 -7.45
C VAL A 705 -32.58 18.19 -6.23
N ARG A 706 -33.79 17.65 -6.46
CA ARG A 706 -34.67 17.15 -5.41
C ARG A 706 -34.39 15.68 -5.07
N ILE A 707 -34.65 15.30 -3.82
CA ILE A 707 -34.46 13.94 -3.27
C ILE A 707 -35.79 13.22 -3.19
#